data_AF-A0A1Y4MVQ7-F1
#
_entry.id   AF-A0A1Y4MVQ7-F1
#
_cell.length_a   1.000
_cell.length_b   1.000
_cell.length_c   1.000
_cell.angle_alpha   90.00
_cell.angle_beta   90.00
_cell.angle_gamma   90.00
#
_symmetry.space_group_name_H-M   'P 1'
#
loop_
_entity.id
_entity.type
_entity.pdbx_description
1 polymer ?
#
loop_
_entity_poly.entity_id
_entity_poly.type
_entity_poly.pdbx_seq_one_letter_code
_entity_poly.pdbx_strand_id
1 'polypeptide(L)'
;ETLTVEVKGAPTFSTIQWYRDDTPIPGANGNTYTLSSGEDVGKIIKVVVSANGCEGTLTAQTSEAVKKANPEPVNDINILSVTDTSITIQTYPGEVYACVDVSDSVSYPTEEQWGTSGEFTGLSAGKAYAVFARRNETDTHYGTTTTGYKFEVVTTSTRIIMRVEVTIDQPVKYQDLPAEATVHTSNMTATLVWYEGQDTTGEPVTGKAKPNQYYTAKVTLQADDGYEFGKGCYVKVNDATAEFPLEGQSVMSMNIIFQSPTAPVELTNIEVTKQPDKTDYIDGEKFDPTGMTVTAYYDDGTNNTVDLSECTFTPETLTGGINEVTVSYGGKTASVPVTVTVPRELTGIEVTKQPDKTEYKENESFDPTGMEVKAKYSDGSSETVSLDECTFSPEILTEGVTFVTVTYKEKTASVPVTVIEAELTGIEITKQPDKTEYFDGDSFDPTGMEITAAYENGSTKPVSIENCTFSPETLTEGVTFVTVTYNEKTASVPVTVKAVELAGIEVTKQPDKTEYFDGDSFDPTGIEITAVYNNGSRETVSAEDCTFSPETLTEGLTSVTVTYNGKTALVYITVNSENNAPKSVCVGNTDITSGGYWTSVDGITWTKYDGIPEDNYVYYNPDYNTLTLHNATIHGEDCGIYVCGFPHKSVDMTIILEGENIISNTGGIRITTDSYKDTLGKDATLTINGPGSLKVDSWQHGININSDSGKATLNINNASVEANGKDFLGRGISLYAGVYAEFSELIININESSVTARSDLGNYRSGIYYNGTSSNDNIAKLNISNNSAVTIIGGIKTIDTAPPIPEVDDNSVLNCIVFNGNDRIVYGDVELQMDFTIKSGESMTIPEGASLSTGSYAVIVKTGGILNGVVNGTVKYAPTITTESLVNGDVLTSYEQQLNADGDPTIT
;
A
#
# COMPACT_ATOMS: atom_id res chain seq x y z
N GLU A 1 -28.17 -9.66 -7.88
CA GLU A 1 -29.47 -10.31 -7.59
C GLU A 1 -30.56 -9.23 -7.41
N THR A 2 -31.84 -9.60 -7.51
CA THR A 2 -32.97 -8.68 -7.30
C THR A 2 -33.84 -9.15 -6.15
N LEU A 3 -33.97 -8.32 -5.12
CA LEU A 3 -34.88 -8.53 -3.99
C LEU A 3 -36.30 -8.10 -4.39
N THR A 4 -37.30 -8.84 -3.92
CA THR A 4 -38.71 -8.56 -4.22
C THR A 4 -39.52 -8.54 -2.93
N VAL A 5 -40.37 -7.52 -2.75
CA VAL A 5 -41.33 -7.47 -1.66
C VAL A 5 -42.51 -8.39 -1.97
N GLU A 6 -42.78 -9.37 -1.12
CA GLU A 6 -43.98 -10.21 -1.17
C GLU A 6 -44.81 -10.01 0.11
N VAL A 7 -46.10 -9.66 -0.03
CA VAL A 7 -47.04 -9.57 1.09
C VAL A 7 -48.18 -10.57 0.88
N LYS A 8 -48.46 -11.38 1.90
CA LYS A 8 -49.53 -12.37 1.88
C LYS A 8 -50.73 -11.85 2.69
N GLY A 9 -51.83 -11.54 2.00
CA GLY A 9 -53.07 -10.97 2.58
C GLY A 9 -53.24 -9.49 2.21
N ALA A 10 -54.40 -9.13 1.64
CA ALA A 10 -54.66 -7.82 1.02
C ALA A 10 -54.60 -6.67 2.05
N PRO A 11 -53.72 -5.68 1.83
CA PRO A 11 -54.05 -4.52 0.97
C PRO A 11 -52.97 -4.18 -0.07
N THR A 12 -53.28 -3.26 -1.00
CA THR A 12 -52.28 -2.65 -1.90
C THR A 12 -51.36 -1.71 -1.13
N PHE A 13 -50.06 -1.72 -1.43
CA PHE A 13 -49.06 -0.84 -0.80
C PHE A 13 -49.42 0.64 -0.99
N SER A 14 -49.26 1.45 0.05
CA SER A 14 -49.36 2.91 -0.02
C SER A 14 -48.00 3.58 -0.16
N THR A 15 -46.98 3.06 0.54
CA THR A 15 -45.57 3.45 0.36
C THR A 15 -44.64 2.24 0.54
N ILE A 16 -43.54 2.22 -0.20
CA ILE A 16 -42.42 1.28 -0.05
C ILE A 16 -41.15 2.11 0.02
N GLN A 17 -40.25 1.77 0.94
CA GLN A 17 -38.93 2.37 1.01
C GLN A 17 -37.90 1.31 1.39
N TRP A 18 -36.88 1.16 0.55
CA TRP A 18 -35.72 0.32 0.85
C TRP A 18 -34.66 1.09 1.64
N TYR A 19 -33.95 0.38 2.50
CA TYR A 19 -32.94 0.91 3.40
C TYR A 19 -31.67 0.07 3.30
N ARG A 20 -30.53 0.73 3.49
CA ARG A 20 -29.18 0.17 3.60
C ARG A 20 -28.62 0.56 4.97
N ASP A 21 -28.31 -0.41 5.82
CA ASP A 21 -27.89 -0.19 7.23
C ASP A 21 -28.75 0.89 7.93
N ASP A 22 -30.07 0.74 7.85
CA ASP A 22 -31.08 1.67 8.41
C ASP A 22 -31.15 3.08 7.81
N THR A 23 -30.39 3.37 6.76
CA THR A 23 -30.49 4.62 5.99
C THR A 23 -31.38 4.43 4.75
N PRO A 24 -32.40 5.27 4.49
CA PRO A 24 -33.26 5.12 3.32
C PRO A 24 -32.50 5.36 2.03
N ILE A 25 -32.63 4.43 1.08
CA ILE A 25 -31.99 4.54 -0.23
C ILE A 25 -32.83 5.48 -1.11
N PRO A 26 -32.32 6.67 -1.50
CA PRO A 26 -33.10 7.66 -2.22
C PRO A 26 -33.70 7.09 -3.52
N GLY A 27 -35.01 7.25 -3.71
CA GLY A 27 -35.71 6.78 -4.92
C GLY A 27 -36.00 5.28 -4.98
N ALA A 28 -35.51 4.48 -4.03
CA ALA A 28 -35.79 3.05 -3.96
C ALA A 28 -37.17 2.79 -3.33
N ASN A 29 -38.23 3.07 -4.10
CA ASN A 29 -39.63 2.96 -3.69
C ASN A 29 -40.45 1.92 -4.48
N GLY A 30 -39.77 1.11 -5.30
CA GLY A 30 -40.39 0.03 -6.07
C GLY A 30 -40.59 -1.25 -5.27
N ASN A 31 -41.47 -2.12 -5.76
CA ASN A 31 -41.73 -3.46 -5.20
C ASN A 31 -40.52 -4.40 -5.32
N THR A 32 -39.51 -4.01 -6.08
CA THR A 32 -38.25 -4.75 -6.25
C THR A 32 -37.08 -3.80 -6.04
N TYR A 33 -35.99 -4.33 -5.51
CA TYR A 33 -34.71 -3.62 -5.41
C TYR A 33 -33.61 -4.51 -5.96
N THR A 34 -32.96 -4.06 -7.03
CA THR A 34 -31.79 -4.73 -7.58
C THR A 34 -30.57 -4.25 -6.82
N LEU A 35 -29.82 -5.19 -6.25
CA LEU A 35 -28.63 -4.88 -5.48
C LEU A 35 -27.61 -4.13 -6.35
N SER A 36 -27.11 -3.01 -5.83
CA SER A 36 -26.05 -2.21 -6.41
C SER A 36 -24.70 -2.84 -6.04
N SER A 37 -23.95 -3.24 -7.06
CA SER A 37 -22.68 -3.95 -6.88
C SER A 37 -21.65 -3.14 -6.08
N GLY A 38 -21.63 -1.80 -6.20
CA GLY A 38 -20.67 -0.96 -5.49
C GLY A 38 -21.07 -0.51 -4.08
N GLU A 39 -22.35 -0.59 -3.72
CA GLU A 39 -22.85 0.08 -2.52
C GLU A 39 -23.49 -0.85 -1.49
N ASP A 40 -23.97 -2.02 -1.91
CA ASP A 40 -24.74 -2.91 -1.04
C ASP A 40 -23.92 -4.05 -0.44
N VAL A 41 -22.73 -4.37 -0.98
CA VAL A 41 -21.88 -5.44 -0.46
C VAL A 41 -21.43 -5.13 0.98
N GLY A 42 -21.59 -6.10 1.88
CA GLY A 42 -21.33 -5.96 3.31
C GLY A 42 -22.43 -5.24 4.09
N LYS A 43 -23.48 -4.76 3.42
CA LYS A 43 -24.59 -4.01 4.01
C LYS A 43 -25.82 -4.88 4.21
N ILE A 44 -26.61 -4.52 5.22
CA ILE A 44 -27.91 -5.14 5.46
C ILE A 44 -28.97 -4.36 4.69
N ILE A 45 -29.75 -5.06 3.86
CA ILE A 45 -30.85 -4.47 3.10
C ILE A 45 -32.17 -4.77 3.81
N LYS A 46 -32.95 -3.71 4.03
CA LYS A 46 -34.24 -3.76 4.73
C LYS A 46 -35.29 -3.03 3.91
N VAL A 47 -36.55 -3.46 4.02
CA VAL A 47 -37.67 -2.75 3.42
C VAL A 47 -38.72 -2.42 4.47
N VAL A 48 -39.22 -1.19 4.41
CA VAL A 48 -40.34 -0.72 5.23
C VAL A 48 -41.50 -0.42 4.30
N VAL A 49 -42.69 -0.92 4.63
CA VAL A 49 -43.89 -0.76 3.83
C VAL A 49 -45.05 -0.24 4.68
N SER A 50 -45.92 0.55 4.05
CA SER A 50 -47.24 0.91 4.59
C SER A 50 -48.32 0.45 3.63
N ALA A 51 -49.51 0.16 4.16
CA ALA A 51 -50.66 -0.25 3.36
C ALA A 51 -51.80 0.76 3.47
N ASN A 52 -52.57 0.91 2.38
CA ASN A 52 -53.69 1.85 2.36
C ASN A 52 -54.79 1.42 3.34
N GLY A 53 -55.19 2.33 4.22
CA GLY A 53 -56.24 2.11 5.22
C GLY A 53 -55.76 1.52 6.56
N CYS A 54 -54.45 1.35 6.76
CA CYS A 54 -53.85 0.94 8.02
C CYS A 54 -53.04 2.08 8.64
N GLU A 55 -53.08 2.24 9.96
CA GLU A 55 -52.15 3.12 10.69
C GLU A 55 -50.86 2.37 11.04
N GLY A 56 -49.70 2.99 10.79
CA GLY A 56 -48.37 2.43 11.08
C GLY A 56 -47.64 1.82 9.87
N THR A 57 -46.41 1.36 10.11
CA THR A 57 -45.53 0.72 9.11
C THR A 57 -45.17 -0.70 9.52
N LEU A 58 -45.03 -1.59 8.55
CA LEU A 58 -44.45 -2.92 8.75
C LEU A 58 -43.01 -2.91 8.21
N THR A 59 -42.09 -3.39 9.03
CA THR A 59 -40.70 -3.60 8.62
C THR A 59 -40.50 -5.08 8.35
N ALA A 60 -40.01 -5.43 7.17
CA ALA A 60 -39.67 -6.81 6.86
C ALA A 60 -38.46 -7.28 7.68
N GLN A 61 -38.30 -8.59 7.83
CA GLN A 61 -37.07 -9.15 8.39
C GLN A 61 -35.88 -8.71 7.54
N THR A 62 -34.80 -8.25 8.18
CA THR A 62 -33.57 -7.79 7.51
C THR A 62 -32.90 -8.94 6.76
N SER A 63 -32.25 -8.66 5.63
CA SER A 63 -31.36 -9.63 4.99
C SER A 63 -30.16 -9.94 5.88
N GLU A 64 -29.44 -11.04 5.62
CA GLU A 64 -28.03 -11.10 5.99
C GLU A 64 -27.26 -9.99 5.25
N ALA A 65 -26.06 -9.63 5.73
CA ALA A 65 -25.19 -8.74 4.98
C ALA A 65 -24.94 -9.30 3.57
N VAL A 66 -25.10 -8.48 2.53
CA VAL A 66 -24.92 -8.92 1.13
C VAL A 66 -23.49 -9.39 0.93
N LYS A 67 -23.32 -10.65 0.51
CA LYS A 67 -22.00 -11.26 0.30
C LYS A 67 -21.48 -10.93 -1.10
N LYS A 68 -20.15 -10.96 -1.27
CA LYS A 68 -19.52 -10.96 -2.61
C LYS A 68 -19.97 -12.19 -3.40
N ALA A 69 -20.03 -12.07 -4.72
CA ALA A 69 -20.31 -13.19 -5.61
C ALA A 69 -19.10 -14.14 -5.72
N ASN A 70 -19.35 -15.40 -6.12
CA ASN A 70 -18.27 -16.36 -6.38
C ASN A 70 -17.46 -15.94 -7.63
N PRO A 71 -16.15 -16.23 -7.68
CA PRO A 71 -15.31 -15.92 -8.83
C PRO A 71 -15.76 -16.65 -10.10
N GLU A 72 -15.58 -16.01 -11.26
CA GLU A 72 -15.70 -16.66 -12.58
C GLU A 72 -14.60 -17.71 -12.81
N PRO A 73 -14.81 -18.71 -13.69
CA PRO A 73 -13.76 -19.66 -14.07
C PRO A 73 -12.51 -18.99 -14.67
N VAL A 74 -11.33 -19.49 -14.31
CA VAL A 74 -10.03 -19.02 -14.81
C VAL A 74 -9.74 -19.63 -16.19
N ASN A 75 -9.21 -18.84 -17.13
CA ASN A 75 -8.83 -19.30 -18.47
C ASN A 75 -7.60 -20.24 -18.45
N ASP A 76 -7.43 -21.04 -19.50
CA ASP A 76 -6.23 -21.87 -19.66
C ASP A 76 -4.98 -21.02 -19.95
N ILE A 77 -3.83 -21.51 -19.50
CA ILE A 77 -2.54 -20.81 -19.64
C ILE A 77 -1.93 -21.16 -20.99
N ASN A 78 -1.75 -20.14 -21.84
CA ASN A 78 -1.13 -20.29 -23.17
C ASN A 78 0.27 -19.68 -23.17
N ILE A 79 1.29 -20.52 -23.32
CA ILE A 79 2.70 -20.09 -23.40
C ILE A 79 3.01 -19.57 -24.81
N LEU A 80 3.50 -18.35 -24.91
CA LEU A 80 3.81 -17.69 -26.19
C LEU A 80 5.31 -17.80 -26.53
N SER A 81 6.18 -17.64 -25.54
CA SER A 81 7.63 -17.79 -25.70
C SER A 81 8.32 -18.16 -24.40
N VAL A 82 9.43 -18.89 -24.51
CA VAL A 82 10.30 -19.26 -23.39
C VAL A 82 11.74 -18.94 -23.79
N THR A 83 12.46 -18.23 -22.92
CA THR A 83 13.89 -17.95 -23.05
C THR A 83 14.64 -18.47 -21.81
N ASP A 84 15.95 -18.26 -21.74
CA ASP A 84 16.73 -18.55 -20.54
C ASP A 84 16.25 -17.79 -19.30
N THR A 85 15.78 -16.56 -19.49
CA THR A 85 15.52 -15.63 -18.38
C THR A 85 14.10 -15.10 -18.37
N SER A 86 13.25 -15.56 -19.30
CA SER A 86 11.86 -15.12 -19.36
C SER A 86 10.88 -16.17 -19.87
N ILE A 87 9.64 -16.05 -19.40
CA ILE A 87 8.46 -16.76 -19.93
C ILE A 87 7.40 -15.70 -20.24
N THR A 88 6.80 -15.77 -21.42
CA THR A 88 5.68 -14.90 -21.81
C THR A 88 4.43 -15.72 -22.07
N ILE A 89 3.30 -15.28 -21.51
CA ILE A 89 1.99 -15.92 -21.65
C ILE A 89 0.94 -14.95 -22.21
N GLN A 90 -0.17 -15.50 -22.69
CA GLN A 90 -1.37 -14.71 -23.00
C GLN A 90 -2.11 -14.29 -21.71
N THR A 91 -2.54 -13.03 -21.62
CA THR A 91 -3.27 -12.47 -20.44
C THR A 91 -4.74 -12.19 -20.73
N TYR A 92 -5.58 -12.24 -19.69
CA TYR A 92 -7.03 -11.97 -19.74
C TYR A 92 -7.46 -10.94 -18.67
N PRO A 93 -8.45 -10.07 -18.94
CA PRO A 93 -8.92 -9.06 -17.98
C PRO A 93 -9.44 -9.66 -16.66
N GLY A 94 -9.00 -9.09 -15.53
CA GLY A 94 -9.42 -9.51 -14.19
C GLY A 94 -8.70 -10.74 -13.63
N GLU A 95 -7.80 -11.35 -14.41
CA GLU A 95 -6.89 -12.39 -13.95
C GLU A 95 -5.55 -11.79 -13.51
N VAL A 96 -4.93 -12.45 -12.54
CA VAL A 96 -3.56 -12.19 -12.10
C VAL A 96 -2.76 -13.47 -12.22
N TYR A 97 -1.48 -13.30 -12.49
CA TYR A 97 -0.54 -14.37 -12.78
C TYR A 97 0.66 -14.28 -11.87
N ALA A 98 1.25 -15.44 -11.59
CA ALA A 98 2.47 -15.55 -10.83
C ALA A 98 3.35 -16.64 -11.42
N CYS A 99 4.66 -16.51 -11.29
CA CYS A 99 5.62 -17.50 -11.77
C CYS A 99 6.53 -17.89 -10.61
N VAL A 100 6.60 -19.19 -10.32
CA VAL A 100 7.32 -19.72 -9.16
C VAL A 100 8.29 -20.81 -9.61
N ASP A 101 9.52 -20.76 -9.10
CA ASP A 101 10.54 -21.80 -9.32
C ASP A 101 10.07 -23.14 -8.73
N VAL A 102 10.19 -24.23 -9.50
CA VAL A 102 9.71 -25.59 -9.17
C VAL A 102 10.87 -26.50 -8.76
N SER A 103 11.96 -25.93 -8.22
CA SER A 103 13.21 -26.65 -7.93
C SER A 103 13.05 -27.97 -7.14
N ASP A 104 12.02 -28.09 -6.28
CA ASP A 104 11.74 -29.31 -5.51
C ASP A 104 10.27 -29.76 -5.53
N SER A 105 9.31 -28.81 -5.53
CA SER A 105 7.87 -29.08 -5.65
C SER A 105 7.12 -27.82 -6.06
N VAL A 106 5.93 -27.96 -6.67
CA VAL A 106 5.07 -26.83 -7.01
C VAL A 106 4.49 -26.24 -5.72
N SER A 107 5.05 -25.12 -5.26
CA SER A 107 4.51 -24.33 -4.16
C SER A 107 3.54 -23.27 -4.70
N TYR A 108 2.48 -22.99 -3.94
CA TYR A 108 1.55 -21.92 -4.30
C TYR A 108 2.23 -20.55 -4.17
N PRO A 109 1.98 -19.61 -5.10
CA PRO A 109 2.56 -18.27 -5.01
C PRO A 109 2.09 -17.54 -3.75
N THR A 110 3.00 -16.78 -3.12
CA THR A 110 2.66 -15.84 -2.06
C THR A 110 1.88 -14.64 -2.62
N GLU A 111 1.15 -13.92 -1.76
CA GLU A 111 0.26 -12.84 -2.20
C GLU A 111 0.99 -11.73 -2.97
N GLU A 112 2.25 -11.45 -2.61
CA GLU A 112 3.11 -10.44 -3.24
C GLU A 112 3.61 -10.83 -4.65
N GLN A 113 3.53 -12.11 -5.03
CA GLN A 113 4.03 -12.61 -6.32
C GLN A 113 2.99 -12.51 -7.44
N TRP A 114 1.73 -12.19 -7.12
CA TRP A 114 0.68 -12.05 -8.11
C TRP A 114 0.71 -10.67 -8.75
N GLY A 115 0.66 -10.64 -10.09
CA GLY A 115 0.59 -9.41 -10.86
C GLY A 115 -0.28 -9.55 -12.09
N THR A 116 -0.56 -8.44 -12.76
CA THR A 116 -1.34 -8.44 -14.02
C THR A 116 -0.49 -8.68 -15.27
N SER A 117 0.84 -8.76 -15.12
CA SER A 117 1.78 -9.00 -16.23
C SER A 117 1.75 -10.46 -16.68
N GLY A 118 1.77 -10.68 -18.00
CA GLY A 118 2.03 -11.99 -18.61
C GLY A 118 3.50 -12.22 -18.96
N GLU A 119 4.37 -11.28 -18.62
CA GLU A 119 5.82 -11.37 -18.84
C GLU A 119 6.53 -11.59 -17.51
N PHE A 120 7.20 -12.74 -17.39
CA PHE A 120 8.03 -13.09 -16.26
C PHE A 120 9.48 -13.01 -16.69
N THR A 121 10.27 -12.14 -16.08
CA THR A 121 11.69 -11.90 -16.42
C THR A 121 12.58 -12.12 -15.20
N GLY A 122 13.90 -12.20 -15.40
CA GLY A 122 14.86 -12.48 -14.32
C GLY A 122 14.88 -13.93 -13.85
N LEU A 123 14.34 -14.85 -14.66
CA LEU A 123 14.34 -16.28 -14.39
C LEU A 123 15.74 -16.87 -14.61
N SER A 124 15.99 -18.06 -14.03
CA SER A 124 17.26 -18.76 -14.14
C SER A 124 17.18 -19.84 -15.21
N ALA A 125 18.09 -19.78 -16.18
CA ALA A 125 18.19 -20.76 -17.26
C ALA A 125 18.23 -22.20 -16.74
N GLY A 126 17.57 -23.11 -17.45
CA GLY A 126 17.54 -24.54 -17.15
C GLY A 126 16.64 -24.92 -15.98
N LYS A 127 15.85 -23.99 -15.42
CA LYS A 127 14.94 -24.27 -14.30
C LYS A 127 13.50 -24.38 -14.74
N ALA A 128 12.77 -25.29 -14.09
CA ALA A 128 11.33 -25.43 -14.19
C ALA A 128 10.64 -24.34 -13.37
N TYR A 129 9.65 -23.70 -13.97
CA TYR A 129 8.81 -22.68 -13.37
C TYR A 129 7.35 -23.06 -13.55
N ALA A 130 6.55 -22.93 -12.49
CA ALA A 130 5.10 -23.07 -12.53
C ALA A 130 4.52 -21.67 -12.73
N VAL A 131 3.86 -21.46 -13.86
CA VAL A 131 3.08 -20.25 -14.13
C VAL A 131 1.67 -20.50 -13.65
N PHE A 132 1.17 -19.68 -12.75
CA PHE A 132 -0.16 -19.76 -12.17
C PHE A 132 -1.07 -18.66 -12.69
N ALA A 133 -2.37 -18.94 -12.73
CA ALA A 133 -3.43 -17.99 -13.03
C ALA A 133 -4.56 -18.09 -11.99
N ARG A 134 -5.06 -16.95 -11.52
CA ARG A 134 -6.26 -16.82 -10.68
C ARG A 134 -7.01 -15.52 -10.96
N ARG A 135 -8.29 -15.42 -10.57
CA ARG A 135 -9.01 -14.13 -10.53
C ARG A 135 -8.71 -13.42 -9.21
N ASN A 136 -8.40 -12.13 -9.29
CA ASN A 136 -8.19 -11.31 -8.09
C ASN A 136 -9.52 -11.02 -7.38
N GLU A 137 -9.47 -10.79 -6.07
CA GLU A 137 -10.64 -10.34 -5.33
C GLU A 137 -11.02 -8.91 -5.74
N THR A 138 -12.31 -8.64 -5.83
CA THR A 138 -12.85 -7.31 -6.11
C THR A 138 -13.85 -6.92 -5.02
N ASP A 139 -14.35 -5.69 -5.02
CA ASP A 139 -15.41 -5.26 -4.10
C ASP A 139 -16.70 -6.08 -4.25
N THR A 140 -16.88 -6.76 -5.40
CA THR A 140 -18.12 -7.44 -5.76
C THR A 140 -18.01 -8.95 -5.85
N HIS A 141 -16.80 -9.50 -6.06
CA HIS A 141 -16.55 -10.92 -6.22
C HIS A 141 -15.40 -11.36 -5.33
N TYR A 142 -15.52 -12.53 -4.70
CA TYR A 142 -14.40 -13.18 -4.03
C TYR A 142 -13.31 -13.52 -5.04
N GLY A 143 -12.05 -13.47 -4.61
CA GLY A 143 -10.94 -14.01 -5.40
C GLY A 143 -11.08 -15.52 -5.58
N THR A 144 -10.39 -16.08 -6.57
CA THR A 144 -10.33 -17.54 -6.71
C THR A 144 -9.74 -18.16 -5.45
N THR A 145 -10.37 -19.22 -4.94
CA THR A 145 -9.80 -20.03 -3.84
C THR A 145 -8.69 -20.93 -4.36
N THR A 146 -7.84 -21.46 -3.48
CA THR A 146 -6.67 -22.28 -3.85
C THR A 146 -6.99 -23.50 -4.73
N THR A 147 -8.20 -24.05 -4.64
CA THR A 147 -8.67 -25.17 -5.47
C THR A 147 -9.09 -24.77 -6.89
N GLY A 148 -9.21 -23.47 -7.18
CA GLY A 148 -9.63 -22.96 -8.49
C GLY A 148 -8.50 -22.40 -9.36
N TYR A 149 -7.24 -22.48 -8.88
CA TYR A 149 -6.09 -21.98 -9.63
C TYR A 149 -5.83 -22.88 -10.83
N LYS A 150 -5.32 -22.30 -11.91
CA LYS A 150 -4.69 -23.06 -13.00
C LYS A 150 -3.20 -22.84 -12.97
N PHE A 151 -2.42 -23.85 -13.33
CA PHE A 151 -0.99 -23.71 -13.50
C PHE A 151 -0.46 -24.59 -14.63
N GLU A 152 0.62 -24.12 -15.26
CA GLU A 152 1.38 -24.85 -16.28
C GLU A 152 2.86 -24.81 -15.88
N VAL A 153 3.57 -25.94 -16.01
CA VAL A 153 5.00 -26.03 -15.68
C VAL A 153 5.83 -25.94 -16.94
N VAL A 154 6.77 -25.00 -16.95
CA VAL A 154 7.60 -24.66 -18.10
C VAL A 154 9.06 -24.59 -17.67
N THR A 155 9.95 -25.27 -18.39
CA THR A 155 11.39 -25.18 -18.14
C THR A 155 12.00 -24.09 -19.00
N THR A 156 12.58 -23.07 -18.36
CA THR A 156 13.40 -22.07 -19.05
C THR A 156 14.61 -22.77 -19.69
N SER A 157 14.80 -22.61 -20.98
CA SER A 157 15.91 -23.20 -21.71
C SER A 157 16.27 -22.27 -22.87
N THR A 158 17.55 -22.15 -23.16
CA THR A 158 18.20 -21.30 -24.17
C THR A 158 17.74 -21.60 -25.61
N ARG A 159 16.91 -22.65 -25.78
CA ARG A 159 17.10 -23.63 -26.85
C ARG A 159 15.82 -24.34 -27.33
N ILE A 160 14.62 -23.96 -26.90
CA ILE A 160 13.39 -24.65 -27.32
C ILE A 160 12.67 -23.94 -28.47
N ILE A 161 12.35 -24.67 -29.55
CA ILE A 161 11.61 -24.19 -30.74
C ILE A 161 10.16 -24.69 -30.69
N MET A 162 9.17 -23.80 -30.83
CA MET A 162 7.73 -24.12 -30.75
C MET A 162 6.95 -23.96 -32.07
N ARG A 163 7.57 -23.43 -33.14
CA ARG A 163 6.94 -23.26 -34.46
C ARG A 163 7.97 -23.36 -35.60
N VAL A 164 7.65 -24.11 -36.65
CA VAL A 164 8.51 -24.35 -37.83
C VAL A 164 7.77 -24.14 -39.15
N GLU A 165 8.41 -23.46 -40.12
CA GLU A 165 7.93 -23.25 -41.49
C GLU A 165 9.05 -23.41 -42.53
N VAL A 166 8.84 -24.28 -43.53
CA VAL A 166 9.81 -24.63 -44.60
C VAL A 166 9.12 -24.79 -45.95
N THR A 167 9.81 -24.50 -47.06
CA THR A 167 9.31 -24.60 -48.45
C THR A 167 10.24 -25.41 -49.35
N ILE A 168 9.70 -26.19 -50.30
CA ILE A 168 10.46 -27.04 -51.25
C ILE A 168 9.94 -26.87 -52.68
N ASP A 169 10.87 -26.72 -53.62
CA ASP A 169 10.58 -26.55 -55.05
C ASP A 169 10.13 -27.84 -55.76
N GLN A 170 9.33 -27.67 -56.81
CA GLN A 170 8.83 -28.76 -57.66
C GLN A 170 9.92 -29.27 -58.62
N PRO A 171 10.15 -30.60 -58.73
CA PRO A 171 11.06 -31.17 -59.74
C PRO A 171 10.70 -30.82 -61.19
N VAL A 172 11.72 -30.58 -62.04
CA VAL A 172 11.57 -30.27 -63.48
C VAL A 172 12.27 -31.34 -64.34
N LYS A 173 11.61 -31.83 -65.39
CA LYS A 173 12.10 -32.88 -66.31
C LYS A 173 13.48 -32.52 -66.85
N TYR A 174 14.40 -33.49 -66.82
CA TYR A 174 15.76 -33.38 -67.33
C TYR A 174 16.64 -32.29 -66.67
N GLN A 175 16.14 -31.62 -65.63
CA GLN A 175 16.93 -30.75 -64.75
C GLN A 175 17.21 -31.47 -63.44
N ASP A 176 18.27 -31.07 -62.75
CA ASP A 176 18.65 -31.67 -61.48
C ASP A 176 17.57 -31.45 -60.42
N LEU A 177 17.32 -32.47 -59.60
CA LEU A 177 16.41 -32.37 -58.47
C LEU A 177 16.87 -31.25 -57.51
N PRO A 178 15.95 -30.48 -56.89
CA PRO A 178 16.30 -29.42 -55.95
C PRO A 178 17.23 -29.93 -54.84
N ALA A 179 18.33 -29.23 -54.60
CA ALA A 179 19.34 -29.66 -53.63
C ALA A 179 19.04 -29.19 -52.20
N GLU A 180 18.26 -28.12 -52.03
CA GLU A 180 18.02 -27.45 -50.76
C GLU A 180 16.53 -27.14 -50.55
N ALA A 181 16.13 -26.96 -49.29
CA ALA A 181 14.82 -26.47 -48.90
C ALA A 181 14.97 -25.04 -48.33
N THR A 182 13.96 -24.19 -48.54
CA THR A 182 13.96 -22.84 -47.96
C THR A 182 13.42 -22.88 -46.54
N VAL A 183 14.23 -22.47 -45.55
CA VAL A 183 13.86 -22.45 -44.14
C VAL A 183 13.48 -21.03 -43.70
N HIS A 184 12.28 -20.85 -43.15
CA HIS A 184 11.79 -19.56 -42.64
C HIS A 184 11.86 -19.43 -41.12
N THR A 185 12.34 -20.48 -40.44
CA THR A 185 12.43 -20.58 -38.98
C THR A 185 13.89 -20.55 -38.53
N SER A 186 14.22 -19.68 -37.58
CA SER A 186 15.57 -19.54 -37.04
C SER A 186 15.98 -20.73 -36.16
N ASN A 187 17.29 -20.93 -36.00
CA ASN A 187 17.90 -21.94 -35.10
C ASN A 187 17.61 -23.40 -35.47
N MET A 188 17.36 -23.66 -36.75
CA MET A 188 17.18 -25.00 -37.30
C MET A 188 17.63 -25.06 -38.76
N THR A 189 17.93 -26.26 -39.24
CA THR A 189 18.25 -26.56 -40.63
C THR A 189 17.31 -27.63 -41.20
N ALA A 190 17.02 -27.53 -42.51
CA ALA A 190 16.25 -28.53 -43.24
C ALA A 190 17.14 -29.15 -44.32
N THR A 191 17.24 -30.47 -44.31
CA THR A 191 17.97 -31.23 -45.34
C THR A 191 17.02 -32.02 -46.20
N LEU A 192 17.34 -32.12 -47.49
CA LEU A 192 16.47 -32.71 -48.50
C LEU A 192 17.10 -33.97 -49.10
N VAL A 193 16.35 -35.06 -49.10
CA VAL A 193 16.72 -36.32 -49.76
C VAL A 193 15.58 -36.79 -50.63
N TRP A 194 15.88 -37.10 -51.89
CA TRP A 194 14.88 -37.49 -52.88
C TRP A 194 14.82 -39.00 -53.08
N TYR A 195 13.60 -39.50 -53.29
CA TYR A 195 13.31 -40.89 -53.63
C TYR A 195 12.40 -40.94 -54.87
N GLU A 196 12.60 -41.95 -55.73
CA GLU A 196 11.69 -42.24 -56.83
C GLU A 196 10.51 -43.08 -56.33
N GLY A 197 9.30 -42.55 -56.43
CA GLY A 197 8.07 -43.20 -55.97
C GLY A 197 7.22 -42.29 -55.10
N GLN A 198 6.12 -42.85 -54.58
CA GLN A 198 5.20 -42.18 -53.65
C GLN A 198 5.57 -42.39 -52.18
N ASP A 199 6.69 -43.06 -51.93
CA ASP A 199 7.23 -43.33 -50.61
C ASP A 199 8.76 -43.20 -50.63
N THR A 200 9.39 -43.48 -49.50
CA THR A 200 10.85 -43.46 -49.34
C THR A 200 11.45 -44.87 -49.41
N THR A 201 10.87 -45.77 -50.21
CA THR A 201 11.41 -47.13 -50.39
C THR A 201 12.48 -47.15 -51.49
N GLY A 202 13.64 -47.74 -51.20
CA GLY A 202 14.78 -47.78 -52.13
C GLY A 202 15.92 -46.82 -51.77
N GLU A 203 16.91 -46.72 -52.66
CA GLU A 203 18.08 -45.84 -52.48
C GLU A 203 17.74 -44.39 -52.86
N PRO A 204 18.29 -43.38 -52.16
CA PRO A 204 18.18 -41.98 -52.54
C PRO A 204 18.65 -41.73 -53.97
N VAL A 205 17.97 -40.82 -54.66
CA VAL A 205 18.29 -40.44 -56.04
C VAL A 205 18.83 -39.02 -56.11
N THR A 206 19.77 -38.81 -57.03
CA THR A 206 20.39 -37.50 -57.32
C THR A 206 20.49 -37.30 -58.83
N GLY A 207 20.56 -36.05 -59.27
CA GLY A 207 20.69 -35.68 -60.67
C GLY A 207 19.33 -35.41 -61.34
N LYS A 208 19.29 -35.58 -62.67
CA LYS A 208 18.18 -35.10 -63.50
C LYS A 208 16.86 -35.83 -63.24
N ALA A 209 15.79 -35.06 -62.98
CA ALA A 209 14.46 -35.61 -62.75
C ALA A 209 13.89 -36.27 -64.02
N LYS A 210 13.33 -37.46 -63.87
CA LYS A 210 12.83 -38.28 -64.98
C LYS A 210 11.39 -37.88 -65.34
N PRO A 211 11.03 -37.87 -66.64
CA PRO A 211 9.65 -37.65 -67.05
C PRO A 211 8.70 -38.72 -66.50
N ASN A 212 7.50 -38.31 -66.09
CA ASN A 212 6.40 -39.19 -65.64
C ASN A 212 6.73 -40.06 -64.41
N GLN A 213 7.62 -39.58 -63.53
CA GLN A 213 8.07 -40.28 -62.32
C GLN A 213 7.53 -39.57 -61.07
N TYR A 214 6.95 -40.30 -60.11
CA TYR A 214 6.67 -39.72 -58.79
C TYR A 214 7.99 -39.50 -58.04
N TYR A 215 8.07 -38.39 -57.32
CA TYR A 215 9.19 -38.11 -56.43
C TYR A 215 8.68 -37.85 -55.02
N THR A 216 9.32 -38.46 -54.04
CA THR A 216 9.08 -38.15 -52.62
C THR A 216 10.31 -37.46 -52.07
N ALA A 217 10.14 -36.23 -51.60
CA ALA A 217 11.15 -35.51 -50.86
C ALA A 217 11.02 -35.83 -49.37
N LYS A 218 12.03 -36.50 -48.83
CA LYS A 218 12.19 -36.65 -47.37
C LYS A 218 12.94 -35.44 -46.85
N VAL A 219 12.27 -34.69 -46.00
CA VAL A 219 12.76 -33.45 -45.40
C VAL A 219 13.11 -33.75 -43.96
N THR A 220 14.37 -33.61 -43.60
CA THR A 220 14.81 -33.80 -42.21
C THR A 220 15.06 -32.43 -41.60
N LEU A 221 14.21 -32.07 -40.63
CA LEU A 221 14.30 -30.88 -39.81
C LEU A 221 15.20 -31.18 -38.62
N GLN A 222 16.22 -30.36 -38.42
CA GLN A 222 17.22 -30.52 -37.38
C GLN A 222 17.32 -29.18 -36.63
N ALA A 223 17.06 -29.18 -35.33
CA ALA A 223 17.38 -28.03 -34.50
C ALA A 223 18.90 -27.86 -34.43
N ASP A 224 19.38 -26.61 -34.47
CA ASP A 224 20.81 -26.29 -34.45
C ASP A 224 21.45 -26.72 -33.13
N ASP A 225 22.78 -26.80 -33.09
CA ASP A 225 23.50 -27.29 -31.91
C ASP A 225 23.10 -26.56 -30.63
N GLY A 226 22.49 -27.35 -29.74
CA GLY A 226 21.94 -26.89 -28.49
C GLY A 226 20.43 -26.76 -28.48
N TYR A 227 19.78 -26.49 -29.61
CA TYR A 227 18.34 -26.31 -29.70
C TYR A 227 17.58 -27.66 -29.77
N GLU A 228 16.34 -27.67 -29.31
CA GLU A 228 15.40 -28.79 -29.37
C GLU A 228 13.99 -28.30 -29.70
N PHE A 229 13.16 -29.16 -30.30
CA PHE A 229 11.76 -28.84 -30.54
C PHE A 229 10.95 -29.16 -29.27
N GLY A 230 10.12 -28.22 -28.85
CA GLY A 230 9.25 -28.40 -27.68
C GLY A 230 8.08 -29.33 -27.99
N LYS A 231 7.54 -29.96 -26.94
CA LYS A 231 6.35 -30.82 -27.04
C LYS A 231 5.16 -30.00 -27.56
N GLY A 232 4.54 -30.44 -28.65
CA GLY A 232 3.46 -29.70 -29.31
C GLY A 232 3.93 -28.60 -30.27
N CYS A 233 5.22 -28.53 -30.61
CA CYS A 233 5.73 -27.60 -31.62
C CYS A 233 4.99 -27.79 -32.96
N TYR A 234 4.44 -26.72 -33.51
CA TYR A 234 3.70 -26.72 -34.78
C TYR A 234 4.65 -26.66 -35.98
N VAL A 235 4.52 -27.60 -36.93
CA VAL A 235 5.40 -27.73 -38.10
C VAL A 235 4.61 -27.63 -39.39
N LYS A 236 5.11 -26.85 -40.34
CA LYS A 236 4.55 -26.73 -41.69
C LYS A 236 5.64 -26.83 -42.76
N VAL A 237 5.48 -27.75 -43.72
CA VAL A 237 6.32 -27.84 -44.93
C VAL A 237 5.42 -27.83 -46.16
N ASN A 238 5.53 -26.80 -46.99
CA ASN A 238 4.53 -26.47 -48.02
C ASN A 238 3.11 -26.47 -47.38
N ASP A 239 2.18 -27.29 -47.89
CA ASP A 239 0.81 -27.42 -47.37
C ASP A 239 0.64 -28.54 -46.33
N ALA A 240 1.70 -29.30 -46.02
CA ALA A 240 1.66 -30.38 -45.04
C ALA A 240 1.97 -29.87 -43.63
N THR A 241 1.16 -30.25 -42.65
CA THR A 241 1.30 -29.84 -41.24
C THR A 241 1.50 -31.04 -40.31
N ALA A 242 2.28 -30.85 -39.25
CA ALA A 242 2.49 -31.83 -38.17
C ALA A 242 2.71 -31.12 -36.83
N GLU A 243 2.68 -31.89 -35.74
CA GLU A 243 3.07 -31.45 -34.40
C GLU A 243 4.17 -32.36 -33.85
N PHE A 244 5.12 -31.79 -33.10
CA PHE A 244 6.14 -32.58 -32.42
C PHE A 244 5.52 -33.43 -31.29
N PRO A 245 5.62 -34.77 -31.39
CA PRO A 245 4.84 -35.65 -30.52
C PRO A 245 5.47 -35.87 -29.13
N LEU A 246 6.75 -35.54 -28.94
CA LEU A 246 7.51 -35.84 -27.72
C LEU A 246 8.47 -34.69 -27.38
N GLU A 247 8.71 -34.51 -26.09
CA GLU A 247 9.66 -33.53 -25.55
C GLU A 247 11.11 -34.00 -25.77
N GLY A 248 12.03 -33.08 -26.11
CA GLY A 248 13.46 -33.35 -26.25
C GLY A 248 13.91 -33.95 -27.59
N GLN A 249 13.09 -33.86 -28.65
CA GLN A 249 13.51 -34.25 -30.00
C GLN A 249 14.16 -33.06 -30.72
N SER A 250 15.42 -33.20 -31.13
CA SER A 250 16.09 -32.21 -31.99
C SER A 250 15.94 -32.51 -33.49
N VAL A 251 15.27 -33.60 -33.86
CA VAL A 251 15.14 -34.04 -35.27
C VAL A 251 13.74 -34.57 -35.56
N MET A 252 13.17 -34.16 -36.69
CA MET A 252 11.95 -34.75 -37.27
C MET A 252 12.16 -34.95 -38.77
N SER A 253 11.44 -35.91 -39.36
CA SER A 253 11.36 -36.01 -40.82
C SER A 253 9.92 -36.03 -41.31
N MET A 254 9.69 -35.37 -42.44
CA MET A 254 8.41 -35.39 -43.16
C MET A 254 8.63 -35.76 -44.61
N ASN A 255 7.66 -36.43 -45.22
CA ASN A 255 7.69 -36.85 -46.62
C ASN A 255 6.71 -35.99 -47.43
N ILE A 256 7.20 -35.34 -48.47
CA ILE A 256 6.40 -34.51 -49.38
C ILE A 256 6.39 -35.20 -50.76
N ILE A 257 5.20 -35.51 -51.27
CA ILE A 257 5.03 -36.27 -52.52
C ILE A 257 4.74 -35.32 -53.68
N PHE A 258 5.53 -35.44 -54.74
CA PHE A 258 5.38 -34.72 -56.00
C PHE A 258 4.94 -35.70 -57.09
N GLN A 259 3.81 -35.43 -57.74
CA GLN A 259 3.15 -36.39 -58.64
C GLN A 259 3.95 -36.67 -59.94
N SER A 260 4.61 -35.65 -60.50
CA SER A 260 5.53 -35.80 -61.63
C SER A 260 6.35 -34.54 -61.86
N PRO A 261 7.58 -34.62 -62.41
CA PRO A 261 8.31 -33.44 -62.85
C PRO A 261 7.62 -32.70 -64.00
N THR A 262 7.68 -31.37 -63.96
CA THR A 262 7.16 -30.46 -65.00
C THR A 262 8.03 -30.48 -66.25
N ALA A 263 7.52 -30.10 -67.44
CA ALA A 263 8.33 -30.17 -68.68
C ALA A 263 9.52 -29.19 -68.69
N PRO A 264 10.66 -29.53 -69.33
CA PRO A 264 11.76 -28.60 -69.53
C PRO A 264 11.41 -27.64 -70.66
N VAL A 265 11.97 -26.44 -70.62
CA VAL A 265 11.64 -25.39 -71.56
C VAL A 265 12.74 -25.21 -72.62
N GLU A 266 12.41 -25.29 -73.91
CA GLU A 266 13.35 -25.22 -75.04
C GLU A 266 13.42 -23.81 -75.66
N LEU A 267 14.63 -23.30 -75.94
CA LEU A 267 14.84 -21.98 -76.53
C LEU A 267 14.42 -21.93 -78.01
N THR A 268 13.35 -21.20 -78.32
CA THR A 268 12.81 -21.10 -79.68
C THR A 268 13.41 -19.94 -80.48
N ASN A 269 13.64 -18.79 -79.86
CA ASN A 269 14.01 -17.52 -80.51
C ASN A 269 14.68 -16.58 -79.48
N ILE A 270 15.55 -15.69 -79.96
CA ILE A 270 15.94 -14.47 -79.21
C ILE A 270 15.49 -13.21 -79.97
N GLU A 271 15.00 -12.21 -79.23
CA GLU A 271 14.60 -10.90 -79.76
C GLU A 271 15.28 -9.79 -78.99
N VAL A 272 15.69 -8.73 -79.69
CA VAL A 272 16.10 -7.48 -79.05
C VAL A 272 14.84 -6.71 -78.70
N THR A 273 14.34 -6.88 -77.48
CA THR A 273 13.10 -6.26 -77.00
C THR A 273 13.32 -4.83 -76.51
N LYS A 274 14.57 -4.46 -76.18
CA LYS A 274 15.00 -3.08 -76.00
C LYS A 274 16.33 -2.85 -76.73
N GLN A 275 16.37 -1.85 -77.60
CA GLN A 275 17.60 -1.44 -78.28
C GLN A 275 18.62 -0.91 -77.26
N PRO A 276 19.94 -1.01 -77.53
CA PRO A 276 20.95 -0.37 -76.68
C PRO A 276 20.68 1.12 -76.58
N ASP A 277 21.09 1.71 -75.46
CA ASP A 277 20.91 3.14 -75.24
C ASP A 277 21.78 3.96 -76.22
N LYS A 278 22.83 3.34 -76.80
CA LYS A 278 23.69 3.95 -77.80
C LYS A 278 23.54 3.30 -79.18
N THR A 279 22.98 4.07 -80.12
CA THR A 279 22.84 3.68 -81.55
C THR A 279 23.72 4.51 -82.48
N ASP A 280 24.27 5.63 -82.01
CA ASP A 280 25.18 6.48 -82.79
C ASP A 280 26.60 6.38 -82.23
N TYR A 281 27.55 6.12 -83.12
CA TYR A 281 28.95 5.84 -82.80
C TYR A 281 29.86 6.79 -83.57
N ILE A 282 31.04 7.03 -83.04
CA ILE A 282 32.11 7.70 -83.80
C ILE A 282 33.07 6.66 -84.40
N ASP A 283 33.80 7.03 -85.44
CA ASP A 283 34.70 6.10 -86.13
C ASP A 283 35.73 5.48 -85.18
N GLY A 284 35.78 4.14 -85.16
CA GLY A 284 36.68 3.36 -84.31
C GLY A 284 36.12 2.98 -82.93
N GLU A 285 34.88 3.34 -82.63
CA GLU A 285 34.24 3.06 -81.34
C GLU A 285 33.72 1.61 -81.23
N LYS A 286 33.84 1.00 -80.04
CA LYS A 286 33.29 -0.34 -79.78
C LYS A 286 31.77 -0.29 -79.59
N PHE A 287 31.08 -1.31 -80.08
CA PHE A 287 29.64 -1.47 -79.85
C PHE A 287 29.37 -1.59 -78.34
N ASP A 288 28.45 -0.76 -77.85
CA ASP A 288 28.07 -0.71 -76.46
C ASP A 288 26.66 -1.32 -76.30
N PRO A 289 26.54 -2.55 -75.76
CA PRO A 289 25.25 -3.18 -75.53
C PRO A 289 24.53 -2.64 -74.29
N THR A 290 25.07 -1.61 -73.61
CA THR A 290 24.47 -1.05 -72.40
C THR A 290 23.04 -0.56 -72.66
N GLY A 291 22.14 -0.96 -71.76
CA GLY A 291 20.71 -0.65 -71.84
C GLY A 291 19.91 -1.51 -72.81
N MET A 292 20.57 -2.36 -73.58
CA MET A 292 19.93 -3.33 -74.44
C MET A 292 19.24 -4.41 -73.60
N THR A 293 18.16 -4.98 -74.13
CA THR A 293 17.53 -6.16 -73.54
C THR A 293 17.31 -7.19 -74.63
N VAL A 294 17.86 -8.38 -74.41
CA VAL A 294 17.62 -9.54 -75.25
C VAL A 294 16.68 -10.45 -74.48
N THR A 295 15.53 -10.77 -75.08
CA THR A 295 14.57 -11.71 -74.50
C THR A 295 14.68 -13.04 -75.23
N ALA A 296 14.90 -14.10 -74.45
CA ALA A 296 14.87 -15.48 -74.89
C ALA A 296 13.43 -16.01 -74.73
N TYR A 297 12.85 -16.50 -75.83
CA TYR A 297 11.52 -17.09 -75.83
C TYR A 297 11.61 -18.61 -75.89
N TYR A 298 10.82 -19.27 -75.06
CA TYR A 298 10.84 -20.71 -74.96
C TYR A 298 9.53 -21.36 -75.44
N ASP A 299 9.56 -22.67 -75.68
CA ASP A 299 8.47 -23.42 -76.32
C ASP A 299 7.22 -23.64 -75.43
N ASP A 300 7.32 -23.44 -74.12
CA ASP A 300 6.18 -23.44 -73.19
C ASP A 300 5.42 -22.10 -73.14
N GLY A 301 5.89 -21.08 -73.88
CA GLY A 301 5.32 -19.74 -73.92
C GLY A 301 5.90 -18.76 -72.89
N THR A 302 6.81 -19.20 -72.02
CA THR A 302 7.57 -18.33 -71.12
C THR A 302 8.69 -17.61 -71.86
N ASN A 303 9.17 -16.53 -71.25
CA ASN A 303 10.30 -15.76 -71.76
C ASN A 303 11.13 -15.23 -70.59
N ASN A 304 12.44 -15.15 -70.78
CA ASN A 304 13.37 -14.60 -69.81
C ASN A 304 14.25 -13.54 -70.47
N THR A 305 14.69 -12.59 -69.66
CA THR A 305 15.75 -11.66 -70.07
C THR A 305 17.09 -12.40 -70.04
N VAL A 306 17.87 -12.25 -71.10
CA VAL A 306 19.20 -12.86 -71.26
C VAL A 306 20.26 -11.93 -70.67
N ASP A 307 21.21 -12.51 -69.93
CA ASP A 307 22.41 -11.79 -69.51
C ASP A 307 23.28 -11.49 -70.75
N LEU A 308 23.50 -10.20 -71.01
CA LEU A 308 24.25 -9.74 -72.18
C LEU A 308 25.71 -10.21 -72.19
N SER A 309 26.28 -10.60 -71.05
CA SER A 309 27.62 -11.19 -70.98
C SER A 309 27.71 -12.58 -71.62
N GLU A 310 26.58 -13.28 -71.77
CA GLU A 310 26.47 -14.57 -72.45
C GLU A 310 26.19 -14.42 -73.96
N CYS A 311 25.94 -13.19 -74.43
CA CYS A 311 25.76 -12.88 -75.84
C CYS A 311 27.11 -12.64 -76.54
N THR A 312 27.13 -12.86 -77.85
CA THR A 312 28.24 -12.43 -78.74
C THR A 312 27.77 -11.35 -79.71
N PHE A 313 28.57 -10.31 -79.91
CA PHE A 313 28.25 -9.13 -80.73
C PHE A 313 29.24 -8.99 -81.90
N THR A 314 28.73 -8.92 -83.13
CA THR A 314 29.58 -8.88 -84.34
C THR A 314 29.08 -7.83 -85.36
N PRO A 315 29.93 -6.90 -85.83
CA PRO A 315 31.32 -6.63 -85.40
C PRO A 315 31.40 -5.92 -84.03
N GLU A 316 32.48 -6.15 -83.27
CA GLU A 316 32.71 -5.51 -81.94
C GLU A 316 33.14 -4.05 -82.05
N THR A 317 33.85 -3.67 -83.12
CA THR A 317 34.34 -2.29 -83.36
C THR A 317 33.69 -1.71 -84.61
N LEU A 318 33.13 -0.51 -84.48
CA LEU A 318 32.35 0.17 -85.49
C LEU A 318 33.20 1.23 -86.19
N THR A 319 33.28 1.12 -87.51
CA THR A 319 34.02 2.01 -88.41
C THR A 319 33.08 2.55 -89.46
N GLY A 320 33.43 3.67 -90.10
CA GLY A 320 32.59 4.34 -91.09
C GLY A 320 32.07 3.37 -92.17
N GLY A 321 30.74 3.21 -92.25
CA GLY A 321 30.06 2.33 -93.19
C GLY A 321 29.37 1.10 -92.59
N ILE A 322 29.50 0.85 -91.28
CA ILE A 322 28.73 -0.18 -90.56
C ILE A 322 27.36 0.39 -90.14
N ASN A 323 26.28 -0.36 -90.42
CA ASN A 323 24.90 0.07 -90.16
C ASN A 323 24.11 -0.86 -89.22
N GLU A 324 24.67 -2.02 -88.83
CA GLU A 324 24.04 -2.96 -87.90
C GLU A 324 25.07 -3.85 -87.19
N VAL A 325 24.70 -4.36 -86.01
CA VAL A 325 25.46 -5.31 -85.17
C VAL A 325 24.61 -6.56 -84.93
N THR A 326 25.19 -7.75 -85.12
CA THR A 326 24.52 -9.04 -84.90
C THR A 326 24.78 -9.53 -83.47
N VAL A 327 23.72 -9.95 -82.79
CA VAL A 327 23.70 -10.49 -81.42
C VAL A 327 23.40 -11.98 -81.48
N SER A 328 24.17 -12.84 -80.82
CA SER A 328 23.90 -14.28 -80.76
C SER A 328 23.93 -14.84 -79.33
N TYR A 329 22.92 -15.66 -79.02
CA TYR A 329 22.74 -16.39 -77.75
C TYR A 329 22.08 -17.75 -78.01
N GLY A 330 22.61 -18.82 -77.43
CA GLY A 330 22.05 -20.18 -77.55
C GLY A 330 21.90 -20.71 -79.00
N GLY A 331 22.72 -20.23 -79.94
CA GLY A 331 22.65 -20.61 -81.37
C GLY A 331 21.56 -19.88 -82.16
N LYS A 332 20.84 -18.92 -81.55
CA LYS A 332 19.90 -18.00 -82.20
C LYS A 332 20.54 -16.62 -82.38
N THR A 333 20.00 -15.81 -83.28
CA THR A 333 20.55 -14.49 -83.63
C THR A 333 19.47 -13.43 -83.77
N ALA A 334 19.80 -12.18 -83.41
CA ALA A 334 19.02 -10.98 -83.66
C ALA A 334 19.94 -9.81 -84.09
N SER A 335 19.38 -8.73 -84.63
CA SER A 335 20.16 -7.62 -85.23
C SER A 335 19.80 -6.27 -84.61
N VAL A 336 20.81 -5.41 -84.44
CA VAL A 336 20.72 -4.06 -83.84
C VAL A 336 21.22 -3.02 -84.83
N PRO A 337 20.42 -2.02 -85.25
CA PRO A 337 20.87 -0.96 -86.15
C PRO A 337 21.81 0.04 -85.44
N VAL A 338 22.82 0.56 -86.15
CA VAL A 338 23.78 1.58 -85.66
C VAL A 338 24.13 2.62 -86.74
N THR A 339 24.57 3.82 -86.35
CA THR A 339 25.06 4.89 -87.24
C THR A 339 26.49 5.30 -86.85
N VAL A 340 27.42 5.53 -87.79
CA VAL A 340 28.82 5.96 -87.48
C VAL A 340 29.15 7.34 -88.07
N THR A 341 29.60 8.31 -87.25
CA THR A 341 29.83 9.74 -87.61
C THR A 341 31.29 10.21 -87.38
N VAL A 342 31.81 11.17 -88.17
CA VAL A 342 33.18 11.75 -88.05
C VAL A 342 33.12 13.26 -87.67
N PRO A 343 33.68 13.75 -86.53
CA PRO A 343 33.32 15.05 -85.92
C PRO A 343 34.24 16.30 -86.12
N ARG A 344 33.65 17.52 -85.96
CA ARG A 344 34.28 18.87 -85.79
C ARG A 344 34.47 19.22 -84.30
N GLU A 345 35.50 19.97 -83.89
CA GLU A 345 35.86 20.16 -82.46
C GLU A 345 35.54 21.56 -81.90
N LEU A 346 35.13 21.66 -80.63
CA LEU A 346 34.84 22.92 -79.92
C LEU A 346 36.10 23.49 -79.26
N THR A 347 36.47 24.74 -79.57
CA THR A 347 37.69 25.40 -79.06
C THR A 347 37.47 26.31 -77.86
N GLY A 348 36.29 26.94 -77.72
CA GLY A 348 35.98 27.84 -76.59
C GLY A 348 34.54 28.35 -76.58
N ILE A 349 34.16 29.06 -75.52
CA ILE A 349 32.93 29.87 -75.44
C ILE A 349 33.24 31.33 -75.09
N GLU A 350 32.33 32.23 -75.42
CA GLU A 350 32.40 33.67 -75.12
C GLU A 350 31.03 34.19 -74.69
N VAL A 351 30.96 34.90 -73.55
CA VAL A 351 29.77 35.66 -73.13
C VAL A 351 29.78 36.98 -73.89
N THR A 352 28.90 37.12 -74.89
CA THR A 352 28.83 38.31 -75.75
C THR A 352 27.91 39.39 -75.21
N LYS A 353 27.02 39.03 -74.29
CA LYS A 353 26.14 39.96 -73.55
C LYS A 353 25.97 39.47 -72.12
N GLN A 354 26.18 40.35 -71.14
CA GLN A 354 25.98 40.05 -69.71
C GLN A 354 24.47 39.88 -69.39
N PRO A 355 24.10 39.14 -68.32
CA PRO A 355 22.71 39.04 -67.88
C PRO A 355 22.17 40.41 -67.45
N ASP A 356 20.85 40.56 -67.48
CA ASP A 356 20.17 41.81 -67.13
C ASP A 356 20.25 42.09 -65.62
N LYS A 357 20.38 41.04 -64.79
CA LYS A 357 20.56 41.10 -63.35
C LYS A 357 22.01 40.86 -62.97
N THR A 358 22.57 41.72 -62.12
CA THR A 358 23.98 41.65 -61.66
C THR A 358 24.15 41.77 -60.15
N GLU A 359 23.09 42.16 -59.43
CA GLU A 359 23.00 42.18 -57.97
C GLU A 359 21.98 41.13 -57.51
N TYR A 360 22.37 40.34 -56.53
CA TYR A 360 21.63 39.19 -56.01
C TYR A 360 21.61 39.23 -54.49
N LYS A 361 20.57 38.69 -53.87
CA LYS A 361 20.54 38.51 -52.41
C LYS A 361 21.21 37.19 -52.03
N GLU A 362 21.68 37.07 -50.78
CA GLU A 362 22.25 35.80 -50.30
C GLU A 362 21.27 34.63 -50.52
N ASN A 363 21.78 33.55 -51.11
CA ASN A 363 21.07 32.33 -51.53
C ASN A 363 20.08 32.50 -52.69
N GLU A 364 20.12 33.63 -53.40
CA GLU A 364 19.36 33.78 -54.64
C GLU A 364 20.01 32.98 -55.78
N SER A 365 19.17 32.41 -56.66
CA SER A 365 19.64 31.70 -57.86
C SER A 365 20.09 32.68 -58.94
N PHE A 366 21.19 32.36 -59.62
CA PHE A 366 21.69 33.13 -60.74
C PHE A 366 20.68 33.13 -61.89
N ASP A 367 20.20 34.32 -62.25
CA ASP A 367 19.28 34.54 -63.37
C ASP A 367 20.07 34.89 -64.64
N PRO A 368 20.16 33.97 -65.62
CA PRO A 368 20.89 34.20 -66.86
C PRO A 368 20.06 35.00 -67.89
N THR A 369 18.86 35.46 -67.54
CA THR A 369 17.98 36.21 -68.46
C THR A 369 18.70 37.41 -69.06
N GLY A 370 18.59 37.54 -70.39
CA GLY A 370 19.22 38.62 -71.16
C GLY A 370 20.68 38.36 -71.56
N MET A 371 21.32 37.30 -71.05
CA MET A 371 22.68 36.91 -71.41
C MET A 371 22.76 36.26 -72.80
N GLU A 372 23.90 36.40 -73.49
CA GLU A 372 24.16 35.71 -74.76
C GLU A 372 25.53 35.03 -74.74
N VAL A 373 25.59 33.76 -75.15
CA VAL A 373 26.81 32.94 -75.20
C VAL A 373 27.04 32.42 -76.62
N LYS A 374 28.28 32.46 -77.11
CA LYS A 374 28.68 31.87 -78.40
C LYS A 374 29.74 30.78 -78.23
N ALA A 375 29.56 29.67 -78.94
CA ALA A 375 30.53 28.59 -79.08
C ALA A 375 31.46 28.84 -80.26
N LYS A 376 32.74 28.50 -80.13
CA LYS A 376 33.80 28.63 -81.15
C LYS A 376 34.33 27.24 -81.51
N TYR A 377 34.46 26.92 -82.79
CA TYR A 377 34.88 25.59 -83.28
C TYR A 377 36.27 25.60 -83.96
N SER A 378 36.87 24.43 -84.17
CA SER A 378 38.21 24.20 -84.73
C SER A 378 38.29 24.48 -86.23
N ASP A 379 37.15 24.49 -86.91
CA ASP A 379 37.00 24.94 -88.31
C ASP A 379 36.89 26.47 -88.45
N GLY A 380 36.95 27.22 -87.33
CA GLY A 380 36.90 28.67 -87.29
C GLY A 380 35.47 29.25 -87.27
N SER A 381 34.44 28.43 -87.27
CA SER A 381 33.04 28.87 -87.16
C SER A 381 32.66 29.20 -85.71
N SER A 382 31.61 30.02 -85.55
CA SER A 382 30.99 30.29 -84.24
C SER A 382 29.46 30.24 -84.32
N GLU A 383 28.83 29.66 -83.31
CA GLU A 383 27.37 29.49 -83.24
C GLU A 383 26.84 30.04 -81.91
N THR A 384 25.63 30.59 -81.92
CA THR A 384 24.94 31.00 -80.69
C THR A 384 24.55 29.74 -79.91
N VAL A 385 24.86 29.73 -78.63
CA VAL A 385 24.54 28.63 -77.70
C VAL A 385 23.25 28.96 -76.99
N SER A 386 22.33 28.00 -76.93
CA SER A 386 21.14 28.14 -76.07
C SER A 386 21.57 28.12 -74.61
N LEU A 387 21.05 29.05 -73.79
CA LEU A 387 21.40 29.11 -72.37
C LEU A 387 20.98 27.84 -71.61
N ASP A 388 19.96 27.13 -72.09
CA ASP A 388 19.51 25.84 -71.54
C ASP A 388 20.56 24.73 -71.71
N GLU A 389 21.50 24.88 -72.65
CA GLU A 389 22.63 23.96 -72.84
C GLU A 389 23.86 24.35 -72.00
N CYS A 390 23.81 25.48 -71.29
CA CYS A 390 24.87 25.94 -70.41
C CYS A 390 24.59 25.52 -68.96
N THR A 391 25.64 25.31 -68.19
CA THR A 391 25.55 25.19 -66.72
C THR A 391 26.16 26.40 -66.04
N PHE A 392 25.56 26.81 -64.92
CA PHE A 392 25.95 27.98 -64.14
C PHE A 392 26.42 27.54 -62.75
N SER A 393 27.64 27.92 -62.36
CA SER A 393 28.22 27.50 -61.08
C SER A 393 28.96 28.64 -60.37
N PRO A 394 28.62 28.96 -59.11
CA PRO A 394 27.52 28.38 -58.34
C PRO A 394 26.16 28.84 -58.87
N GLU A 395 25.15 27.95 -58.82
CA GLU A 395 23.76 28.28 -59.19
C GLU A 395 23.11 29.16 -58.10
N ILE A 396 23.36 28.83 -56.84
CA ILE A 396 22.92 29.58 -55.66
C ILE A 396 24.07 30.46 -55.18
N LEU A 397 23.83 31.77 -55.06
CA LEU A 397 24.86 32.75 -54.74
C LEU A 397 24.92 33.01 -53.23
N THR A 398 25.94 32.46 -52.56
CA THR A 398 26.18 32.67 -51.13
C THR A 398 27.05 33.91 -50.87
N GLU A 399 27.14 34.32 -49.60
CA GLU A 399 28.04 35.40 -49.19
C GLU A 399 29.48 35.17 -49.70
N GLY A 400 30.11 36.20 -50.27
CA GLY A 400 31.47 36.14 -50.82
C GLY A 400 31.58 35.68 -52.29
N VAL A 401 30.49 35.25 -52.93
CA VAL A 401 30.48 34.96 -54.37
C VAL A 401 30.55 36.26 -55.18
N THR A 402 31.51 36.36 -56.11
CA THR A 402 31.74 37.56 -56.94
C THR A 402 31.63 37.31 -58.44
N PHE A 403 31.53 36.05 -58.86
CA PHE A 403 31.28 35.67 -60.25
C PHE A 403 30.62 34.28 -60.33
N VAL A 404 29.89 34.03 -61.41
CA VAL A 404 29.32 32.74 -61.83
C VAL A 404 30.08 32.23 -63.04
N THR A 405 30.42 30.95 -63.02
CA THR A 405 31.06 30.24 -64.13
C THR A 405 29.99 29.66 -65.05
N VAL A 406 29.98 30.09 -66.31
CA VAL A 406 29.17 29.52 -67.38
C VAL A 406 29.97 28.43 -68.07
N THR A 407 29.40 27.23 -68.22
CA THR A 407 30.07 26.09 -68.88
C THR A 407 29.23 25.56 -70.03
N TYR A 408 29.86 25.34 -71.19
CA TYR A 408 29.26 24.68 -72.35
C TYR A 408 30.26 23.67 -72.92
N LYS A 409 29.89 22.38 -72.93
CA LYS A 409 30.69 21.27 -73.51
C LYS A 409 32.19 21.38 -73.15
N GLU A 410 32.47 21.48 -71.85
CA GLU A 410 33.81 21.60 -71.21
C GLU A 410 34.51 22.96 -71.28
N LYS A 411 33.97 23.95 -72.00
CA LYS A 411 34.56 25.30 -72.08
C LYS A 411 33.85 26.24 -71.12
N THR A 412 34.61 27.11 -70.47
CA THR A 412 34.10 28.00 -69.43
C THR A 412 34.32 29.48 -69.74
N ALA A 413 33.43 30.32 -69.21
CA ALA A 413 33.56 31.77 -69.15
C ALA A 413 32.99 32.27 -67.80
N SER A 414 33.41 33.45 -67.34
CA SER A 414 32.98 34.00 -66.05
C SER A 414 32.09 35.23 -66.21
N VAL A 415 31.04 35.30 -65.41
CA VAL A 415 30.08 36.41 -65.34
C VAL A 415 30.15 37.02 -63.94
N PRO A 416 30.48 38.32 -63.78
CA PRO A 416 30.55 38.95 -62.46
C PRO A 416 29.16 39.13 -61.82
N VAL A 417 29.06 38.96 -60.50
CA VAL A 417 27.84 39.15 -59.69
C VAL A 417 28.17 39.81 -58.35
N THR A 418 27.19 40.50 -57.74
CA THR A 418 27.30 41.07 -56.39
C THR A 418 26.24 40.47 -55.48
N VAL A 419 26.61 39.93 -54.31
CA VAL A 419 25.67 39.36 -53.32
C VAL A 419 25.48 40.33 -52.14
N ILE A 420 24.23 40.70 -51.84
CA ILE A 420 23.85 41.59 -50.72
C ILE A 420 23.10 40.80 -49.63
N GLU A 421 23.20 41.26 -48.37
CA GLU A 421 22.52 40.64 -47.22
C GLU A 421 20.99 40.78 -47.33
N ALA A 422 20.25 39.76 -46.86
CA ALA A 422 18.78 39.75 -46.84
C ALA A 422 18.23 40.38 -45.55
N GLU A 423 17.22 41.23 -45.67
CA GLU A 423 16.60 41.90 -44.51
C GLU A 423 15.73 40.94 -43.67
N LEU A 424 15.81 41.07 -42.34
CA LEU A 424 14.98 40.32 -41.40
C LEU A 424 13.52 40.79 -41.49
N THR A 425 12.59 39.90 -41.84
CA THR A 425 11.17 40.22 -41.98
C THR A 425 10.38 39.94 -40.71
N GLY A 426 10.68 38.86 -40.00
CA GLY A 426 10.00 38.48 -38.76
C GLY A 426 10.70 37.38 -37.96
N ILE A 427 10.09 37.01 -36.84
CA ILE A 427 10.44 35.83 -36.06
C ILE A 427 9.19 34.97 -35.85
N GLU A 428 9.38 33.67 -35.78
CA GLU A 428 8.34 32.68 -35.54
C GLU A 428 8.75 31.78 -34.37
N ILE A 429 7.78 31.46 -33.52
CA ILE A 429 7.95 30.50 -32.42
C ILE A 429 7.62 29.12 -32.99
N THR A 430 8.64 28.35 -33.35
CA THR A 430 8.46 27.02 -33.95
C THR A 430 8.16 25.95 -32.92
N LYS A 431 8.53 26.20 -31.66
CA LYS A 431 8.17 25.37 -30.50
C LYS A 431 7.89 26.26 -29.29
N GLN A 432 6.74 26.06 -28.68
CA GLN A 432 6.36 26.74 -27.43
C GLN A 432 7.26 26.29 -26.27
N PRO A 433 7.48 27.12 -25.23
CA PRO A 433 8.18 26.70 -24.03
C PRO A 433 7.45 25.55 -23.33
N ASP A 434 8.21 24.77 -22.56
CA ASP A 434 7.67 23.61 -21.85
C ASP A 434 6.70 24.04 -20.73
N LYS A 435 6.89 25.24 -20.15
CA LYS A 435 6.02 25.85 -19.13
C LYS A 435 5.14 26.95 -19.72
N THR A 436 3.82 26.76 -19.69
CA THR A 436 2.81 27.72 -20.17
C THR A 436 1.82 28.18 -19.10
N GLU A 437 1.84 27.55 -17.91
CA GLU A 437 1.07 27.95 -16.74
C GLU A 437 1.98 28.45 -15.63
N TYR A 438 1.59 29.58 -15.02
CA TYR A 438 2.37 30.32 -14.04
C TYR A 438 1.47 30.79 -12.90
N PHE A 439 2.06 31.12 -11.76
CA PHE A 439 1.40 31.85 -10.68
C PHE A 439 1.84 33.32 -10.65
N ASP A 440 1.03 34.18 -10.05
CA ASP A 440 1.36 35.60 -9.86
C ASP A 440 2.74 35.76 -9.18
N GLY A 441 3.63 36.53 -9.83
CA GLY A 441 5.00 36.74 -9.39
C GLY A 441 6.04 35.76 -9.98
N ASP A 442 5.62 34.72 -10.70
CA ASP A 442 6.57 33.83 -11.39
C ASP A 442 7.37 34.58 -12.48
N SER A 443 8.61 34.15 -12.70
CA SER A 443 9.39 34.57 -13.88
C SER A 443 9.09 33.68 -15.09
N PHE A 444 9.03 34.26 -16.29
CA PHE A 444 8.85 33.49 -17.52
C PHE A 444 10.01 32.53 -17.75
N ASP A 445 9.70 31.26 -18.01
CA ASP A 445 10.68 30.22 -18.27
C ASP A 445 10.69 29.87 -19.77
N PRO A 446 11.72 30.30 -20.53
CA PRO A 446 11.80 30.02 -21.96
C PRO A 446 12.33 28.62 -22.28
N THR A 447 12.54 27.75 -21.28
CA THR A 447 13.07 26.40 -21.50
C THR A 447 12.19 25.60 -22.47
N GLY A 448 12.85 24.91 -23.40
CA GLY A 448 12.18 24.09 -24.43
C GLY A 448 11.65 24.89 -25.64
N MET A 449 11.68 26.22 -25.59
CA MET A 449 11.23 27.11 -26.66
C MET A 449 12.22 27.12 -27.84
N GLU A 450 11.69 27.11 -29.06
CA GLU A 450 12.49 27.26 -30.29
C GLU A 450 11.96 28.42 -31.13
N ILE A 451 12.87 29.25 -31.62
CA ILE A 451 12.57 30.46 -32.38
C ILE A 451 13.32 30.40 -33.70
N THR A 452 12.63 30.78 -34.78
CA THR A 452 13.19 30.87 -36.12
C THR A 452 13.01 32.28 -36.66
N ALA A 453 14.09 32.89 -37.13
CA ALA A 453 14.07 34.16 -37.84
C ALA A 453 13.74 33.93 -39.32
N ALA A 454 12.81 34.70 -39.86
CA ALA A 454 12.43 34.71 -41.27
C ALA A 454 12.96 35.97 -41.96
N TYR A 455 13.49 35.79 -43.17
CA TYR A 455 14.10 36.87 -43.97
C TYR A 455 13.28 37.10 -45.25
N GLU A 456 13.43 38.26 -45.87
CA GLU A 456 12.66 38.64 -47.07
C GLU A 456 12.90 37.74 -48.29
N ASN A 457 14.03 37.04 -48.33
CA ASN A 457 14.37 36.07 -49.37
C ASN A 457 13.68 34.70 -49.17
N GLY A 458 12.83 34.57 -48.14
CA GLY A 458 12.12 33.33 -47.82
C GLY A 458 12.96 32.31 -47.03
N SER A 459 14.23 32.61 -46.75
CA SER A 459 15.07 31.76 -45.91
C SER A 459 14.74 31.91 -44.42
N THR A 460 15.10 30.90 -43.63
CA THR A 460 14.92 30.88 -42.19
C THR A 460 16.19 30.46 -41.46
N LYS A 461 16.45 31.02 -40.27
CA LYS A 461 17.60 30.64 -39.42
C LYS A 461 17.15 30.47 -37.96
N PRO A 462 17.60 29.43 -37.24
CA PRO A 462 17.29 29.29 -35.81
C PRO A 462 17.91 30.44 -35.01
N VAL A 463 17.20 30.92 -33.99
CA VAL A 463 17.62 32.01 -33.11
C VAL A 463 17.91 31.44 -31.72
N SER A 464 19.08 31.77 -31.17
CA SER A 464 19.41 31.43 -29.78
C SER A 464 18.57 32.25 -28.81
N ILE A 465 18.00 31.59 -27.80
CA ILE A 465 17.14 32.20 -26.78
C ILE A 465 17.85 33.33 -26.00
N GLU A 466 19.17 33.23 -25.84
CA GLU A 466 20.01 34.23 -25.15
C GLU A 466 20.06 35.58 -25.88
N ASN A 467 19.78 35.60 -27.19
CA ASN A 467 19.74 36.82 -27.99
C ASN A 467 18.34 37.46 -28.02
N CYS A 468 17.36 36.84 -27.36
CA CYS A 468 16.00 37.35 -27.26
C CYS A 468 15.80 38.10 -25.95
N THR A 469 14.81 39.00 -25.95
CA THR A 469 14.30 39.64 -24.72
C THR A 469 12.83 39.26 -24.52
N PHE A 470 12.44 39.08 -23.26
CA PHE A 470 11.11 38.63 -22.86
C PHE A 470 10.43 39.73 -22.04
N SER A 471 9.22 40.11 -22.43
CA SER A 471 8.48 41.16 -21.74
C SER A 471 6.99 40.81 -21.60
N PRO A 472 6.41 40.86 -20.39
CA PRO A 472 7.10 41.09 -19.10
C PRO A 472 7.95 39.88 -18.67
N GLU A 473 9.04 40.11 -17.91
CA GLU A 473 9.89 39.06 -17.35
C GLU A 473 9.22 38.38 -16.15
N THR A 474 8.64 39.18 -15.25
CA THR A 474 7.80 38.72 -14.15
C THR A 474 6.34 38.77 -14.56
N LEU A 475 5.64 37.67 -14.38
CA LEU A 475 4.26 37.48 -14.81
C LEU A 475 3.32 37.81 -13.66
N THR A 476 2.43 38.77 -13.88
CA THR A 476 1.38 39.12 -12.91
C THR A 476 0.03 38.61 -13.37
N GLU A 477 -0.92 38.48 -12.45
CA GLU A 477 -2.30 38.11 -12.78
C GLU A 477 -2.86 39.00 -13.90
N GLY A 478 -3.48 38.38 -14.91
CA GLY A 478 -4.02 39.05 -16.09
C GLY A 478 -3.07 39.13 -17.29
N VAL A 479 -1.78 38.78 -17.13
CA VAL A 479 -0.88 38.58 -18.28
C VAL A 479 -1.32 37.32 -19.05
N THR A 480 -1.56 37.47 -20.35
CA THR A 480 -2.03 36.38 -21.24
C THR A 480 -1.04 36.01 -22.33
N PHE A 481 0.01 36.82 -22.50
CA PHE A 481 1.11 36.52 -23.40
C PHE A 481 2.40 37.20 -22.94
N VAL A 482 3.54 36.58 -23.27
CA VAL A 482 4.87 37.16 -23.17
C VAL A 482 5.33 37.53 -24.58
N THR A 483 5.80 38.77 -24.73
CA THR A 483 6.37 39.26 -25.98
C THR A 483 7.83 38.85 -26.04
N VAL A 484 8.20 38.13 -27.09
CA VAL A 484 9.58 37.76 -27.40
C VAL A 484 10.08 38.68 -28.49
N THR A 485 11.21 39.34 -28.25
CA THR A 485 11.80 40.31 -29.20
C THR A 485 13.21 39.88 -29.61
N TYR A 486 13.47 39.84 -30.91
CA TYR A 486 14.79 39.62 -31.51
C TYR A 486 14.97 40.60 -32.69
N ASN A 487 16.02 41.43 -32.64
CA ASN A 487 16.33 42.44 -33.66
C ASN A 487 15.10 43.25 -34.11
N GLU A 488 14.37 43.85 -33.16
CA GLU A 488 13.15 44.66 -33.35
C GLU A 488 11.90 43.91 -33.85
N LYS A 489 12.01 42.61 -34.16
CA LYS A 489 10.86 41.76 -34.52
C LYS A 489 10.31 41.06 -33.30
N THR A 490 8.99 40.91 -33.25
CA THR A 490 8.28 40.37 -32.09
C THR A 490 7.41 39.18 -32.45
N ALA A 491 7.35 38.20 -31.55
CA ALA A 491 6.35 37.15 -31.52
C ALA A 491 5.77 37.03 -30.10
N SER A 492 4.60 36.40 -29.97
CA SER A 492 3.92 36.27 -28.67
C SER A 492 3.80 34.81 -28.27
N VAL A 493 4.22 34.51 -27.04
CA VAL A 493 3.98 33.22 -26.37
C VAL A 493 2.74 33.36 -25.51
N PRO A 494 1.67 32.58 -25.70
CA PRO A 494 0.54 32.59 -24.80
C PRO A 494 0.94 31.98 -23.44
N VAL A 495 0.53 32.62 -22.35
CA VAL A 495 0.73 32.13 -20.98
C VAL A 495 -0.57 32.26 -20.19
N THR A 496 -0.75 31.40 -19.19
CA THR A 496 -1.85 31.50 -18.23
C THR A 496 -1.28 31.77 -16.85
N VAL A 497 -1.57 32.94 -16.27
CA VAL A 497 -1.13 33.30 -14.92
C VAL A 497 -2.31 33.18 -13.95
N LYS A 498 -2.20 32.28 -12.97
CA LYS A 498 -3.19 32.06 -11.91
C LYS A 498 -2.85 32.94 -10.69
N ALA A 499 -3.87 33.47 -10.03
CA ALA A 499 -3.69 34.13 -8.75
C ALA A 499 -3.12 33.14 -7.72
N VAL A 500 -2.22 33.63 -6.85
CA VAL A 500 -1.80 32.88 -5.67
C VAL A 500 -2.90 33.00 -4.63
N GLU A 501 -3.53 31.88 -4.30
CA GLU A 501 -4.66 31.83 -3.37
C GLU A 501 -4.37 30.86 -2.23
N LEU A 502 -4.84 31.19 -1.04
CA LEU A 502 -4.75 30.31 0.12
C LEU A 502 -5.55 29.03 -0.18
N ALA A 503 -4.85 27.90 -0.29
CA ALA A 503 -5.46 26.61 -0.57
C ALA A 503 -6.01 25.99 0.72
N GLY A 504 -5.26 26.06 1.81
CA GLY A 504 -5.61 25.48 3.11
C GLY A 504 -4.70 25.94 4.24
N ILE A 505 -4.95 25.42 5.44
CA ILE A 505 -4.05 25.52 6.59
C ILE A 505 -3.79 24.12 7.16
N GLU A 506 -2.61 23.94 7.77
CA GLU A 506 -2.19 22.71 8.41
C GLU A 506 -1.73 22.99 9.85
N VAL A 507 -2.10 22.13 10.80
CA VAL A 507 -1.54 22.15 12.16
C VAL A 507 -0.27 21.31 12.13
N THR A 508 0.89 21.97 12.11
CA THR A 508 2.21 21.31 12.00
C THR A 508 2.77 20.90 13.36
N LYS A 509 2.27 21.50 14.45
CA LYS A 509 2.55 21.11 15.84
C LYS A 509 1.28 21.27 16.67
N GLN A 510 0.92 20.25 17.44
CA GLN A 510 -0.20 20.32 18.39
C GLN A 510 0.11 21.30 19.54
N PRO A 511 -0.91 21.92 20.18
CA PRO A 511 -0.69 22.76 21.35
C PRO A 511 -0.06 21.97 22.50
N ASP A 512 0.57 22.68 23.43
CA ASP A 512 1.26 22.05 24.56
C ASP A 512 0.25 21.40 25.55
N LYS A 513 -1.01 21.88 25.58
CA LYS A 513 -2.12 21.29 26.34
C LYS A 513 -3.11 20.58 25.42
N THR A 514 -3.23 19.26 25.56
CA THR A 514 -4.15 18.41 24.77
C THR A 514 -5.25 17.74 25.58
N GLU A 515 -5.24 17.90 26.90
CA GLU A 515 -6.25 17.34 27.82
C GLU A 515 -6.94 18.46 28.59
N TYR A 516 -8.26 18.38 28.68
CA TYR A 516 -9.15 19.42 29.20
C TYR A 516 -10.29 18.77 30.01
N PHE A 517 -11.01 19.58 30.77
CA PHE A 517 -12.25 19.20 31.46
C PHE A 517 -13.45 19.96 30.89
N ASP A 518 -14.67 19.44 31.12
CA ASP A 518 -15.91 20.11 30.74
C ASP A 518 -15.96 21.56 31.27
N GLY A 519 -16.18 22.51 30.36
CA GLY A 519 -16.19 23.94 30.62
C GLY A 519 -14.83 24.65 30.48
N ASP A 520 -13.72 23.95 30.26
CA ASP A 520 -12.42 24.58 30.02
C ASP A 520 -12.44 25.44 28.75
N SER A 521 -11.62 26.49 28.73
CA SER A 521 -11.33 27.23 27.50
C SER A 521 -10.13 26.61 26.77
N PHE A 522 -10.20 26.52 25.44
CA PHE A 522 -9.10 26.01 24.62
C PHE A 522 -7.84 26.88 24.76
N ASP A 523 -6.68 26.26 25.00
CA ASP A 523 -5.38 26.94 25.08
C ASP A 523 -4.56 26.66 23.81
N PRO A 524 -4.40 27.64 22.89
CA PRO A 524 -3.63 27.45 21.67
C PRO A 524 -2.11 27.54 21.89
N THR A 525 -1.62 27.72 23.13
CA THR A 525 -0.18 27.90 23.38
C THR A 525 0.63 26.71 22.84
N GLY A 526 1.72 27.04 22.13
CA GLY A 526 2.64 26.05 21.56
C GLY A 526 2.19 25.44 20.23
N ILE A 527 1.00 25.79 19.72
CA ILE A 527 0.53 25.33 18.41
C ILE A 527 1.34 25.99 17.27
N GLU A 528 1.65 25.23 16.22
CA GLU A 528 2.21 25.78 14.98
C GLU A 528 1.24 25.51 13.83
N ILE A 529 0.92 26.58 13.09
CA ILE A 529 -0.03 26.56 11.98
C ILE A 529 0.69 27.03 10.74
N THR A 530 0.53 26.30 9.63
CA THR A 530 1.11 26.63 8.34
C THR A 530 0.01 26.89 7.33
N ALA A 531 0.01 28.07 6.70
CA ALA A 531 -0.78 28.37 5.53
C ALA A 531 -0.16 27.69 4.30
N VAL A 532 -0.99 27.06 3.49
CA VAL A 532 -0.60 26.39 2.25
C VAL A 532 -1.33 27.05 1.09
N TYR A 533 -0.57 27.53 0.11
CA TYR A 533 -1.11 28.21 -1.06
C TYR A 533 -1.19 27.26 -2.27
N ASN A 534 -2.02 27.61 -3.26
CA ASN A 534 -2.23 26.81 -4.47
C ASN A 534 -0.98 26.64 -5.35
N ASN A 535 0.03 27.50 -5.18
CA ASN A 535 1.34 27.39 -5.82
C ASN A 535 2.33 26.49 -5.05
N GLY A 536 1.90 25.89 -3.94
CA GLY A 536 2.72 25.03 -3.07
C GLY A 536 3.61 25.78 -2.08
N SER A 537 3.64 27.12 -2.11
CA SER A 537 4.33 27.90 -1.08
C SER A 537 3.65 27.75 0.28
N ARG A 538 4.45 27.92 1.35
CA ARG A 538 4.05 27.69 2.73
C ARG A 538 4.53 28.85 3.60
N GLU A 539 3.66 29.32 4.48
CA GLU A 539 3.97 30.39 5.42
C GLU A 539 3.49 30.03 6.83
N THR A 540 4.29 30.37 7.84
CA THR A 540 3.87 30.22 9.23
C THR A 540 2.82 31.26 9.57
N VAL A 541 1.72 30.81 10.15
CA VAL A 541 0.60 31.65 10.60
C VAL A 541 0.67 31.81 12.11
N SER A 542 0.50 33.03 12.59
CA SER A 542 0.37 33.29 14.02
C SER A 542 -0.95 32.72 14.54
N ALA A 543 -0.91 32.02 15.68
CA ALA A 543 -2.13 31.56 16.35
C ALA A 543 -3.08 32.72 16.71
N GLU A 544 -2.55 33.94 16.90
CA GLU A 544 -3.35 35.15 17.18
C GLU A 544 -4.19 35.61 15.98
N ASP A 545 -3.78 35.28 14.76
CA ASP A 545 -4.54 35.59 13.54
C ASP A 545 -5.60 34.51 13.23
N CYS A 546 -5.69 33.47 14.05
CA CYS A 546 -6.61 32.36 13.90
C CYS A 546 -7.79 32.48 14.87
N THR A 547 -8.92 31.88 14.50
CA THR A 547 -10.05 31.68 15.42
C THR A 547 -10.21 30.21 15.74
N PHE A 548 -10.44 29.89 17.01
CA PHE A 548 -10.61 28.52 17.51
C PHE A 548 -12.04 28.30 17.96
N SER A 549 -12.66 27.19 17.54
CA SER A 549 -14.07 26.88 17.87
C SER A 549 -14.29 25.38 18.13
N PRO A 550 -15.02 25.01 19.20
CA PRO A 550 -15.59 25.90 20.21
C PRO A 550 -14.51 26.48 21.14
N GLU A 551 -14.71 27.70 21.63
CA GLU A 551 -13.80 28.34 22.62
C GLU A 551 -13.92 27.63 23.98
N THR A 552 -15.15 27.35 24.40
CA THR A 552 -15.46 26.55 25.60
C THR A 552 -15.69 25.10 25.21
N LEU A 553 -14.97 24.21 25.88
CA LEU A 553 -14.92 22.80 25.58
C LEU A 553 -15.98 22.05 26.41
N THR A 554 -16.59 21.03 25.83
CA THR A 554 -17.62 20.21 26.51
C THR A 554 -17.19 18.75 26.55
N GLU A 555 -17.63 18.01 27.57
CA GLU A 555 -17.37 16.57 27.71
C GLU A 555 -17.59 15.80 26.39
N GLY A 556 -16.63 14.93 26.05
CA GLY A 556 -16.70 14.09 24.85
C GLY A 556 -16.32 14.80 23.54
N LEU A 557 -16.01 16.11 23.59
CA LEU A 557 -15.41 16.81 22.46
C LEU A 557 -13.98 16.30 22.23
N THR A 558 -13.66 15.93 20.98
CA THR A 558 -12.38 15.32 20.61
C THR A 558 -11.50 16.21 19.75
N SER A 559 -12.01 17.38 19.35
CA SER A 559 -11.25 18.33 18.53
C SER A 559 -11.78 19.76 18.62
N VAL A 560 -10.89 20.71 18.35
CA VAL A 560 -11.18 22.13 18.15
C VAL A 560 -10.87 22.48 16.70
N THR A 561 -11.76 23.22 16.06
CA THR A 561 -11.55 23.73 14.70
C THR A 561 -10.75 25.02 14.79
N VAL A 562 -9.58 25.06 14.15
CA VAL A 562 -8.84 26.29 13.89
C VAL A 562 -9.24 26.82 12.52
N THR A 563 -9.45 28.13 12.41
CA THR A 563 -9.81 28.81 11.15
C THR A 563 -8.87 29.99 10.91
N TYR A 564 -8.35 30.10 9.69
CA TYR A 564 -7.55 31.23 9.21
C TYR A 564 -8.00 31.58 7.79
N ASN A 565 -8.37 32.85 7.56
CA ASN A 565 -8.85 33.34 6.26
C ASN A 565 -9.90 32.43 5.57
N GLY A 566 -10.80 31.85 6.36
CA GLY A 566 -11.88 30.97 5.89
C GLY A 566 -11.48 29.51 5.60
N LYS A 567 -10.21 29.13 5.80
CA LYS A 567 -9.74 27.73 5.75
C LYS A 567 -9.65 27.15 7.15
N THR A 568 -9.93 25.86 7.27
CA THR A 568 -10.01 25.19 8.57
C THR A 568 -9.08 23.99 8.67
N ALA A 569 -8.63 23.72 9.89
CA ALA A 569 -7.97 22.48 10.27
C ALA A 569 -8.45 22.04 11.66
N LEU A 570 -8.17 20.79 12.04
CA LEU A 570 -8.55 20.24 13.34
C LEU A 570 -7.34 20.15 14.27
N VAL A 571 -7.55 20.56 15.50
CA VAL A 571 -6.66 20.30 16.65
C VAL A 571 -7.30 19.22 17.48
N TYR A 572 -6.59 18.13 17.76
CA TYR A 572 -7.16 17.00 18.50
C TYR A 572 -6.90 17.16 20.00
N ILE A 573 -7.93 16.96 20.81
CA ILE A 573 -7.90 17.13 22.26
C ILE A 573 -8.76 16.05 22.93
N THR A 574 -8.62 15.91 24.25
CA THR A 574 -9.51 15.09 25.09
C THR A 574 -10.20 15.97 26.12
N VAL A 575 -11.53 15.89 26.23
CA VAL A 575 -12.31 16.64 27.25
C VAL A 575 -13.03 15.67 28.19
N ASN A 576 -12.58 15.64 29.45
CA ASN A 576 -13.08 14.77 30.51
C ASN A 576 -14.30 15.37 31.24
N SER A 577 -15.13 14.51 31.84
CA SER A 577 -16.46 14.83 32.38
C SER A 577 -16.47 15.71 33.63
N GLU A 578 -15.54 15.51 34.57
CA GLU A 578 -15.43 16.34 35.77
C GLU A 578 -13.97 16.47 36.22
N ASN A 579 -13.60 17.66 36.68
CA ASN A 579 -12.36 17.87 37.42
C ASN A 579 -12.55 17.37 38.87
N ASN A 580 -11.97 16.20 39.17
CA ASN A 580 -12.00 15.56 40.49
C ASN A 580 -10.82 15.97 41.38
N ALA A 581 -10.14 17.08 41.03
CA ALA A 581 -8.99 17.55 41.78
C ALA A 581 -9.31 17.68 43.27
N PRO A 582 -8.40 17.20 44.14
CA PRO A 582 -8.50 17.46 45.55
C PRO A 582 -8.65 18.95 45.84
N LYS A 583 -9.62 19.28 46.69
CA LYS A 583 -9.74 20.58 47.34
C LYS A 583 -8.55 20.86 48.26
N SER A 584 -8.03 19.81 48.90
CA SER A 584 -6.83 19.90 49.73
C SER A 584 -6.06 18.58 49.69
N VAL A 585 -4.73 18.68 49.59
CA VAL A 585 -3.78 17.59 49.77
C VAL A 585 -2.81 18.01 50.88
N CYS A 586 -2.84 17.28 51.99
CA CYS A 586 -1.94 17.47 53.11
C CYS A 586 -1.02 16.26 53.28
N VAL A 587 0.26 16.51 53.53
CA VAL A 587 1.26 15.51 53.91
C VAL A 587 1.85 15.92 55.25
N GLY A 588 1.83 15.01 56.22
CA GLY A 588 2.02 15.34 57.64
C GLY A 588 1.01 16.40 58.07
N ASN A 589 1.52 17.53 58.58
CA ASN A 589 0.71 18.68 58.98
C ASN A 589 0.75 19.83 57.96
N THR A 590 1.23 19.58 56.74
CA THR A 590 1.45 20.62 55.72
C THR A 590 0.49 20.47 54.55
N ASP A 591 -0.24 21.53 54.23
CA ASP A 591 -1.01 21.65 52.99
C ASP A 591 -0.04 21.88 51.81
N ILE A 592 0.01 20.90 50.90
CA ILE A 592 0.86 20.91 49.72
C ILE A 592 0.08 21.11 48.42
N THR A 593 -1.21 21.50 48.50
CA THR A 593 -2.12 21.62 47.36
C THR A 593 -1.59 22.54 46.25
N SER A 594 -0.70 23.49 46.58
CA SER A 594 -0.03 24.35 45.60
C SER A 594 0.97 23.64 44.66
N GLY A 595 1.19 22.34 44.86
CA GLY A 595 2.06 21.51 44.02
C GLY A 595 3.56 21.79 44.19
N GLY A 596 4.37 21.04 43.45
CA GLY A 596 5.83 21.11 43.45
C GLY A 596 6.49 20.11 44.38
N TYR A 597 7.81 20.24 44.55
CA TYR A 597 8.63 19.40 45.42
C TYR A 597 8.63 19.91 46.85
N TRP A 598 8.57 18.98 47.80
CA TRP A 598 8.59 19.27 49.23
C TRP A 598 9.53 18.30 49.92
N THR A 599 10.27 18.80 50.91
CA THR A 599 11.18 17.99 51.73
C THR A 599 10.85 18.16 53.21
N SER A 600 11.24 17.19 54.04
CA SER A 600 11.07 17.27 55.48
C SER A 600 12.25 16.64 56.22
N VAL A 601 12.54 17.15 57.41
CA VAL A 601 13.54 16.58 58.32
C VAL A 601 12.89 15.76 59.43
N ASP A 602 11.68 16.14 59.85
CA ASP A 602 10.93 15.53 60.96
C ASP A 602 9.73 14.68 60.49
N GLY A 603 9.45 14.66 59.17
CA GLY A 603 8.31 14.02 58.53
C GLY A 603 6.95 14.65 58.83
N ILE A 604 6.89 15.65 59.70
CA ILE A 604 5.66 16.33 60.14
C ILE A 604 5.44 17.61 59.34
N THR A 605 6.48 18.44 59.26
CA THR A 605 6.43 19.71 58.54
C THR A 605 7.19 19.59 57.25
N TRP A 606 6.53 19.89 56.13
CA TRP A 606 7.08 19.81 54.79
C TRP A 606 7.35 21.21 54.27
N THR A 607 8.54 21.44 53.71
CA THR A 607 8.94 22.74 53.17
C THR A 607 9.10 22.64 51.67
N LYS A 608 8.51 23.58 50.93
CA LYS A 608 8.61 23.64 49.47
C LYS A 608 10.08 23.80 49.09
N TYR A 609 10.52 23.01 48.12
CA TYR A 609 11.90 22.96 47.65
C TYR A 609 11.94 23.44 46.20
N ASP A 610 12.81 24.41 45.92
CA ASP A 610 13.02 24.92 44.56
C ASP A 610 13.98 23.99 43.81
N GLY A 611 13.45 23.29 42.79
CA GLY A 611 14.17 22.26 42.03
C GLY A 611 13.80 20.84 42.46
N ILE A 612 14.62 19.86 42.08
CA ILE A 612 14.39 18.43 42.37
C ILE A 612 15.30 18.03 43.55
N PRO A 613 14.74 17.62 44.70
CA PRO A 613 15.53 17.11 45.83
C PRO A 613 16.24 15.80 45.48
N GLU A 614 17.38 15.53 46.12
CA GLU A 614 18.13 14.27 45.90
C GLU A 614 17.44 13.05 46.52
N ASP A 615 16.78 13.21 47.68
CA ASP A 615 16.17 12.11 48.44
C ASP A 615 15.14 12.63 49.46
N ASN A 616 14.32 11.74 50.02
CA ASN A 616 13.28 12.00 51.03
C ASN A 616 12.41 13.23 50.68
N TYR A 617 11.67 13.10 49.58
CA TYR A 617 10.78 14.14 49.10
C TYR A 617 9.38 13.61 48.80
N VAL A 618 8.44 14.55 48.76
CA VAL A 618 7.16 14.34 48.09
C VAL A 618 6.99 15.36 46.98
N TYR A 619 6.40 14.95 45.87
CA TYR A 619 6.10 15.82 44.74
C TYR A 619 4.61 15.74 44.42
N TYR A 620 3.90 16.86 44.53
CA TYR A 620 2.49 16.91 44.15
C TYR A 620 2.33 17.64 42.82
N ASN A 621 1.70 16.96 41.86
CA ASN A 621 1.26 17.53 40.60
C ASN A 621 -0.27 17.75 40.62
N PRO A 622 -0.74 19.00 40.74
CA PRO A 622 -2.17 19.31 40.78
C PRO A 622 -2.87 19.10 39.44
N ASP A 623 -2.15 19.10 38.31
CA ASP A 623 -2.76 18.91 36.99
C ASP A 623 -3.20 17.46 36.76
N TYR A 624 -2.56 16.51 37.47
CA TYR A 624 -2.84 15.07 37.37
C TYR A 624 -3.26 14.42 38.68
N ASN A 625 -3.55 15.22 39.73
CA ASN A 625 -3.89 14.71 41.08
C ASN A 625 -2.92 13.64 41.60
N THR A 626 -1.63 13.82 41.31
CA THR A 626 -0.60 12.80 41.52
C THR A 626 0.41 13.22 42.57
N LEU A 627 0.62 12.39 43.59
CA LEU A 627 1.62 12.56 44.65
C LEU A 627 2.68 11.49 44.55
N THR A 628 3.89 11.86 44.16
CA THR A 628 5.05 10.96 44.21
C THR A 628 5.66 10.98 45.61
N LEU A 629 5.88 9.81 46.19
CA LEU A 629 6.64 9.60 47.42
C LEU A 629 7.99 8.96 47.06
N HIS A 630 9.09 9.61 47.43
CA HIS A 630 10.44 9.12 47.17
C HIS A 630 11.22 8.99 48.48
N ASN A 631 11.40 7.75 48.94
CA ASN A 631 11.99 7.41 50.24
C ASN A 631 11.43 8.26 51.41
N ALA A 632 10.15 8.62 51.32
CA ALA A 632 9.53 9.61 52.18
C ALA A 632 9.22 8.99 53.55
N THR A 633 9.67 9.65 54.61
CA THR A 633 9.24 9.34 55.98
C THR A 633 8.25 10.41 56.47
N ILE A 634 6.99 10.04 56.62
CA ILE A 634 5.87 10.94 56.92
C ILE A 634 5.30 10.62 58.30
N HIS A 635 5.05 11.69 59.05
CA HIS A 635 4.56 11.69 60.42
C HIS A 635 3.37 12.64 60.52
N GLY A 636 2.16 12.13 60.80
CA GLY A 636 0.95 12.96 60.91
C GLY A 636 0.42 13.05 62.34
N GLU A 637 0.08 14.26 62.82
CA GLU A 637 -0.62 14.39 64.11
C GLU A 637 -2.06 13.87 64.02
N ASP A 638 -2.73 14.09 62.88
CA ASP A 638 -4.08 13.60 62.59
C ASP A 638 -4.08 12.50 61.51
N CYS A 639 -3.49 12.76 60.34
CA CYS A 639 -3.30 11.81 59.24
C CYS A 639 -1.91 12.04 58.63
N GLY A 640 -1.23 10.98 58.20
CA GLY A 640 0.02 11.11 57.45
C GLY A 640 -0.20 11.69 56.06
N ILE A 641 -1.24 11.25 55.36
CA ILE A 641 -1.71 11.86 54.11
C ILE A 641 -3.21 12.08 54.23
N TYR A 642 -3.65 13.31 53.97
CA TYR A 642 -5.07 13.67 53.97
C TYR A 642 -5.42 14.33 52.63
N VAL A 643 -6.47 13.82 51.98
CA VAL A 643 -6.99 14.35 50.73
C VAL A 643 -8.48 14.58 50.89
N CYS A 644 -8.94 15.80 50.60
CA CYS A 644 -10.36 16.12 50.60
C CYS A 644 -10.84 16.60 49.22
N GLY A 645 -12.02 16.15 48.82
CA GLY A 645 -12.71 16.61 47.61
C GLY A 645 -13.46 17.93 47.81
N PHE A 646 -13.92 18.52 46.70
CA PHE A 646 -14.87 19.62 46.77
C PHE A 646 -16.29 19.14 47.11
N PRO A 647 -17.12 19.97 47.77
CA PRO A 647 -18.57 19.83 47.80
C PRO A 647 -19.16 19.35 46.47
N HIS A 648 -20.05 18.34 46.49
CA HIS A 648 -20.74 17.80 45.32
C HIS A 648 -19.88 17.16 44.22
N LYS A 649 -18.56 17.09 44.39
CA LYS A 649 -17.62 16.51 43.41
C LYS A 649 -17.09 15.17 43.90
N SER A 650 -16.66 14.34 42.95
CA SER A 650 -15.81 13.21 43.26
C SER A 650 -14.39 13.71 43.57
N VAL A 651 -13.60 12.89 44.24
CA VAL A 651 -12.18 13.11 44.44
C VAL A 651 -11.39 11.90 43.99
N ASP A 652 -10.36 12.13 43.20
CA ASP A 652 -9.38 11.12 42.85
C ASP A 652 -7.99 11.54 43.29
N MET A 653 -7.20 10.54 43.66
CA MET A 653 -5.82 10.73 44.07
C MET A 653 -4.99 9.56 43.57
N THR A 654 -3.87 9.87 42.89
CA THR A 654 -2.86 8.87 42.54
C THR A 654 -1.62 9.08 43.39
N ILE A 655 -1.14 8.04 44.07
CA ILE A 655 0.14 8.02 44.77
C ILE A 655 1.12 7.17 43.97
N ILE A 656 2.27 7.72 43.63
CA ILE A 656 3.38 7.00 42.98
C ILE A 656 4.44 6.69 44.03
N LEU A 657 4.84 5.43 44.14
CA LEU A 657 5.84 4.97 45.11
C LEU A 657 7.19 4.76 44.42
N GLU A 658 8.18 5.52 44.89
CA GLU A 658 9.59 5.37 44.55
C GLU A 658 10.39 5.05 45.82
N GLY A 659 11.17 3.96 45.79
CA GLY A 659 11.97 3.55 46.94
C GLY A 659 11.13 3.08 48.14
N GLU A 660 11.63 3.31 49.36
CA GLU A 660 11.02 2.84 50.61
C GLU A 660 10.31 3.96 51.37
N ASN A 661 8.98 3.93 51.43
CA ASN A 661 8.18 4.99 52.02
C ASN A 661 7.52 4.52 53.32
N ILE A 662 7.53 5.38 54.34
CA ILE A 662 7.00 5.08 55.67
C ILE A 662 6.05 6.18 56.10
N ILE A 663 4.85 5.81 56.51
CA ILE A 663 3.88 6.69 57.16
C ILE A 663 3.63 6.17 58.57
N SER A 664 3.74 7.03 59.59
CA SER A 664 3.48 6.62 60.98
C SER A 664 2.82 7.73 61.82
N ASN A 665 2.36 7.36 63.03
CA ASN A 665 1.65 8.18 64.04
C ASN A 665 0.11 7.98 64.05
N THR A 666 -0.69 9.04 64.27
CA THR A 666 -2.09 8.92 64.71
C THR A 666 -2.99 8.34 63.62
N GLY A 667 -2.94 8.86 62.39
CA GLY A 667 -3.70 8.35 61.24
C GLY A 667 -2.82 8.08 60.03
N GLY A 668 -3.19 7.11 59.20
CA GLY A 668 -2.46 6.75 57.99
C GLY A 668 -2.82 7.63 56.79
N ILE A 669 -3.31 7.01 55.72
CA ILE A 669 -3.80 7.69 54.51
C ILE A 669 -5.32 7.83 54.61
N ARG A 670 -5.83 9.05 54.43
CA ARG A 670 -7.27 9.33 54.42
C ARG A 670 -7.67 10.12 53.18
N ILE A 671 -8.55 9.53 52.36
CA ILE A 671 -9.22 10.20 51.24
C ILE A 671 -10.69 10.35 51.60
N THR A 672 -11.23 11.57 51.55
CA THR A 672 -12.62 11.84 51.88
C THR A 672 -13.25 12.84 50.93
N THR A 673 -14.54 12.68 50.64
CA THR A 673 -15.34 13.77 50.09
C THR A 673 -15.75 14.76 51.21
N ASP A 674 -16.07 16.01 50.86
CA ASP A 674 -16.51 17.03 51.82
C ASP A 674 -17.94 16.73 52.30
N SER A 675 -18.13 16.64 53.62
CA SER A 675 -19.34 16.08 54.23
C SER A 675 -20.07 17.10 55.10
N TYR A 676 -20.75 18.07 54.48
CA TYR A 676 -21.63 18.98 55.21
C TYR A 676 -23.07 18.94 54.68
N LYS A 677 -23.92 18.15 55.35
CA LYS A 677 -25.40 18.03 55.24
C LYS A 677 -26.05 18.12 53.84
N ASP A 678 -25.92 19.25 53.16
CA ASP A 678 -26.50 19.55 51.85
C ASP A 678 -25.47 19.54 50.71
N THR A 679 -24.19 19.29 51.01
CA THR A 679 -23.05 19.37 50.05
C THR A 679 -22.26 18.08 49.88
N LEU A 680 -22.94 16.93 49.94
CA LEU A 680 -22.31 15.61 49.89
C LEU A 680 -21.48 15.46 48.60
N GLY A 681 -20.20 15.14 48.73
CA GLY A 681 -19.41 14.73 47.57
C GLY A 681 -19.77 13.32 47.10
N LYS A 682 -19.34 13.00 45.88
CA LYS A 682 -19.77 11.79 45.17
C LYS A 682 -18.82 10.62 45.48
N ASP A 683 -17.88 10.35 44.59
CA ASP A 683 -16.98 9.20 44.68
C ASP A 683 -15.63 9.58 45.30
N ALA A 684 -14.97 8.63 45.95
CA ALA A 684 -13.62 8.77 46.47
C ALA A 684 -12.74 7.63 45.93
N THR A 685 -11.69 7.98 45.19
CA THR A 685 -10.77 7.00 44.59
C THR A 685 -9.34 7.26 45.02
N LEU A 686 -8.66 6.21 45.49
CA LEU A 686 -7.22 6.19 45.69
C LEU A 686 -6.59 5.15 44.77
N THR A 687 -5.60 5.57 44.00
CA THR A 687 -4.75 4.68 43.21
C THR A 687 -3.33 4.75 43.73
N ILE A 688 -2.72 3.62 44.05
CA ILE A 688 -1.32 3.51 44.46
C ILE A 688 -0.58 2.74 43.36
N ASN A 689 0.44 3.35 42.78
CA ASN A 689 1.20 2.82 41.65
C ASN A 689 2.70 2.82 41.94
N GLY A 690 3.41 1.90 41.28
CA GLY A 690 4.86 1.96 41.14
C GLY A 690 5.61 1.03 42.08
N PRO A 691 6.80 0.55 41.67
CA PRO A 691 7.48 -0.61 42.25
C PRO A 691 8.05 -0.39 43.66
N GLY A 692 7.89 0.82 44.22
CA GLY A 692 8.31 1.14 45.58
C GLY A 692 7.50 0.42 46.66
N SER A 693 7.97 0.57 47.89
CA SER A 693 7.28 0.07 49.08
C SER A 693 6.65 1.21 49.88
N LEU A 694 5.54 0.90 50.53
CA LEU A 694 4.82 1.79 51.43
C LEU A 694 4.41 1.04 52.69
N LYS A 695 4.97 1.44 53.83
CA LYS A 695 4.57 0.95 55.14
C LYS A 695 3.78 2.03 55.89
N VAL A 696 2.51 1.78 56.15
CA VAL A 696 1.62 2.66 56.92
C VAL A 696 1.36 2.06 58.29
N ASP A 697 2.05 2.59 59.29
CA ASP A 697 1.98 2.19 60.70
C ASP A 697 1.19 3.21 61.52
N SER A 698 -0.14 3.13 61.48
CA SER A 698 -1.03 4.11 62.11
C SER A 698 -1.62 3.63 63.44
N TRP A 699 -1.94 4.56 64.35
CA TRP A 699 -2.81 4.26 65.49
C TRP A 699 -4.23 3.99 65.02
N GLN A 700 -4.80 4.78 64.12
CA GLN A 700 -6.16 4.57 63.60
C GLN A 700 -6.20 3.57 62.42
N HIS A 701 -6.54 4.04 61.23
CA HIS A 701 -6.63 3.24 60.01
C HIS A 701 -5.35 3.41 59.18
N GLY A 702 -4.84 2.32 58.60
CA GLY A 702 -3.72 2.37 57.66
C GLY A 702 -4.12 3.14 56.41
N ILE A 703 -5.11 2.63 55.68
CA ILE A 703 -5.71 3.31 54.52
C ILE A 703 -7.22 3.44 54.76
N ASN A 704 -7.73 4.66 54.63
CA ASN A 704 -9.13 5.01 54.80
C ASN A 704 -9.64 5.79 53.59
N ILE A 705 -10.65 5.25 52.91
CA ILE A 705 -11.34 5.90 51.78
C ILE A 705 -12.79 6.07 52.15
N ASN A 706 -13.28 7.30 52.09
CA ASN A 706 -14.62 7.68 52.53
C ASN A 706 -15.34 8.49 51.44
N SER A 707 -16.29 7.87 50.75
CA SER A 707 -17.24 8.54 49.86
C SER A 707 -18.52 8.87 50.62
N ASP A 708 -19.12 10.04 50.38
CA ASP A 708 -20.35 10.43 51.09
C ASP A 708 -21.62 9.90 50.41
N SER A 709 -21.78 10.14 49.10
CA SER A 709 -22.97 9.71 48.35
C SER A 709 -22.68 8.72 47.21
N GLY A 710 -21.42 8.37 46.98
CA GLY A 710 -20.98 7.57 45.84
C GLY A 710 -20.05 6.41 46.19
N LYS A 711 -19.20 6.02 45.23
CA LYS A 711 -18.31 4.86 45.29
C LYS A 711 -17.03 5.14 46.06
N ALA A 712 -16.53 4.16 46.80
CA ALA A 712 -15.18 4.18 47.38
C ALA A 712 -14.31 3.13 46.70
N THR A 713 -13.20 3.55 46.09
CA THR A 713 -12.33 2.66 45.31
C THR A 713 -10.88 2.77 45.74
N LEU A 714 -10.24 1.64 46.01
CA LEU A 714 -8.80 1.50 46.19
C LEU A 714 -8.21 0.65 45.05
N ASN A 715 -7.26 1.19 44.32
CA ASN A 715 -6.45 0.45 43.36
C ASN A 715 -5.00 0.40 43.84
N ILE A 716 -4.37 -0.77 43.82
CA ILE A 716 -2.94 -0.93 44.12
C ILE A 716 -2.32 -1.70 42.96
N ASN A 717 -1.37 -1.08 42.25
CA ASN A 717 -0.77 -1.62 41.04
C ASN A 717 0.76 -1.62 41.12
N ASN A 718 1.38 -2.77 40.89
CA ASN A 718 2.84 -2.93 40.87
C ASN A 718 3.53 -2.34 42.11
N ALA A 719 3.01 -2.59 43.32
CA ALA A 719 3.49 -1.95 44.55
C ALA A 719 3.57 -2.94 45.74
N SER A 720 4.42 -2.62 46.72
CA SER A 720 4.44 -3.32 48.02
C SER A 720 3.84 -2.44 49.11
N VAL A 721 2.69 -2.83 49.67
CA VAL A 721 1.93 -2.01 50.64
C VAL A 721 1.67 -2.79 51.92
N GLU A 722 2.13 -2.28 53.06
CA GLU A 722 1.77 -2.76 54.39
C GLU A 722 0.92 -1.69 55.09
N ALA A 723 -0.38 -1.94 55.26
CA ALA A 723 -1.32 -1.03 55.90
C ALA A 723 -1.74 -1.58 57.27
N ASN A 724 -1.27 -0.94 58.34
CA ASN A 724 -1.45 -1.36 59.72
C ASN A 724 -2.25 -0.34 60.53
N GLY A 725 -3.30 -0.81 61.22
CA GLY A 725 -4.05 -0.05 62.23
C GLY A 725 -3.86 -0.62 63.63
N LYS A 726 -3.42 0.22 64.59
CA LYS A 726 -2.95 -0.24 65.91
C LYS A 726 -3.95 -0.11 67.04
N ASP A 727 -4.93 0.80 66.97
CA ASP A 727 -5.92 1.07 68.01
C ASP A 727 -7.07 0.03 67.98
N PHE A 728 -7.92 0.07 68.99
CA PHE A 728 -9.08 -0.82 69.17
C PHE A 728 -10.08 -0.76 68.00
N LEU A 729 -10.22 0.39 67.34
CA LEU A 729 -11.02 0.55 66.11
C LEU A 729 -10.14 0.59 64.84
N GLY A 730 -8.83 0.41 65.00
CA GLY A 730 -7.85 0.49 63.93
C GLY A 730 -7.96 -0.67 62.95
N ARG A 731 -7.88 -0.35 61.66
CA ARG A 731 -8.04 -1.28 60.53
C ARG A 731 -6.88 -1.09 59.58
N GLY A 732 -6.50 -2.15 58.87
CA GLY A 732 -5.48 -2.04 57.84
C GLY A 732 -5.99 -1.17 56.70
N ILE A 733 -7.04 -1.63 56.04
CA ILE A 733 -7.72 -0.92 54.94
C ILE A 733 -9.21 -0.79 55.27
N SER A 734 -9.79 0.38 55.03
CA SER A 734 -11.20 0.63 55.26
C SER A 734 -11.83 1.49 54.17
N LEU A 735 -12.96 1.03 53.63
CA LEU A 735 -13.76 1.72 52.62
C LEU A 735 -15.13 2.03 53.21
N TYR A 736 -15.56 3.28 53.08
CA TYR A 736 -16.84 3.79 53.56
C TYR A 736 -17.59 4.46 52.40
N ALA A 737 -18.87 4.12 52.25
CA ALA A 737 -19.85 4.88 51.52
C ALA A 737 -20.88 5.41 52.50
N GLY A 738 -21.15 6.71 52.46
CA GLY A 738 -21.97 7.41 53.43
C GLY A 738 -23.44 7.01 53.39
N VAL A 739 -24.16 7.38 54.46
CA VAL A 739 -25.55 6.92 54.71
C VAL A 739 -26.59 7.45 53.71
N TYR A 740 -26.17 8.35 52.83
CA TYR A 740 -26.98 8.99 51.80
C TYR A 740 -26.70 8.43 50.40
N ALA A 741 -25.79 7.46 50.27
CA ALA A 741 -25.52 6.82 48.99
C ALA A 741 -26.75 6.02 48.54
N GLU A 742 -27.28 6.34 47.35
CA GLU A 742 -28.37 5.58 46.72
C GLU A 742 -27.92 4.16 46.34
N PHE A 743 -26.64 4.02 45.97
CA PHE A 743 -25.95 2.76 45.74
C PHE A 743 -24.51 2.89 46.25
N SER A 744 -24.13 2.04 47.21
CA SER A 744 -22.74 1.94 47.66
C SER A 744 -22.01 0.93 46.76
N GLU A 745 -20.88 1.30 46.17
CA GLU A 745 -19.91 0.33 45.62
C GLU A 745 -18.57 0.56 46.32
N LEU A 746 -18.04 -0.49 46.92
CA LEU A 746 -16.79 -0.46 47.69
C LEU A 746 -15.82 -1.46 47.09
N ILE A 747 -14.81 -0.96 46.37
CA ILE A 747 -13.99 -1.79 45.50
C ILE A 747 -12.52 -1.70 45.92
N ILE A 748 -11.90 -2.86 46.13
CA ILE A 748 -10.45 -2.98 46.26
C ILE A 748 -9.95 -3.82 45.09
N ASN A 749 -9.08 -3.24 44.28
CA ASN A 749 -8.37 -3.91 43.20
C ASN A 749 -6.88 -3.97 43.54
N ILE A 750 -6.31 -5.17 43.53
CA ILE A 750 -4.90 -5.42 43.79
C ILE A 750 -4.33 -6.15 42.58
N ASN A 751 -3.35 -5.53 41.95
CA ASN A 751 -2.81 -5.98 40.68
C ASN A 751 -1.28 -5.96 40.72
N GLU A 752 -0.62 -7.07 40.40
CA GLU A 752 0.85 -7.17 40.40
C GLU A 752 1.50 -6.67 41.70
N SER A 753 0.83 -6.87 42.85
CA SER A 753 1.18 -6.19 44.09
C SER A 753 1.32 -7.13 45.29
N SER A 754 2.12 -6.73 46.26
CA SER A 754 2.20 -7.39 47.56
C SER A 754 1.51 -6.51 48.61
N VAL A 755 0.43 -7.00 49.21
CA VAL A 755 -0.38 -6.23 50.16
C VAL A 755 -0.53 -6.96 51.49
N THR A 756 -0.16 -6.31 52.59
CA THR A 756 -0.48 -6.75 53.94
C THR A 756 -1.43 -5.75 54.59
N ALA A 757 -2.64 -6.19 54.96
CA ALA A 757 -3.61 -5.35 55.67
C ALA A 757 -3.83 -5.91 57.09
N ARG A 758 -3.49 -5.14 58.13
CA ARG A 758 -3.39 -5.64 59.51
C ARG A 758 -4.12 -4.76 60.52
N SER A 759 -4.68 -5.42 61.54
CA SER A 759 -5.21 -4.79 62.76
C SER A 759 -4.58 -5.42 64.02
N ASP A 760 -3.97 -4.60 64.90
CA ASP A 760 -3.10 -5.08 65.99
C ASP A 760 -3.76 -5.30 67.38
N LEU A 761 -4.88 -4.63 67.73
CA LEU A 761 -5.52 -4.71 69.07
C LEU A 761 -6.97 -5.28 69.06
N GLY A 762 -7.37 -6.00 70.13
CA GLY A 762 -8.38 -7.09 70.20
C GLY A 762 -9.86 -6.91 69.77
N ASN A 763 -10.63 -8.01 69.87
CA ASN A 763 -12.08 -8.27 69.75
C ASN A 763 -12.88 -7.75 68.52
N TYR A 764 -12.55 -6.61 67.90
CA TYR A 764 -13.32 -6.02 66.78
C TYR A 764 -12.59 -6.06 65.43
N ARG A 765 -11.34 -6.53 65.40
CA ARG A 765 -10.35 -6.53 64.30
C ARG A 765 -10.87 -6.81 62.90
N SER A 766 -10.43 -6.02 61.92
CA SER A 766 -10.55 -6.35 60.51
C SER A 766 -9.31 -5.81 59.82
N GLY A 767 -8.59 -6.67 59.11
CA GLY A 767 -7.51 -6.23 58.24
C GLY A 767 -8.09 -5.39 57.11
N ILE A 768 -9.23 -5.83 56.55
CA ILE A 768 -10.05 -5.05 55.61
C ILE A 768 -11.47 -4.90 56.16
N TYR A 769 -12.01 -3.68 56.07
CA TYR A 769 -13.38 -3.37 56.47
C TYR A 769 -14.14 -2.59 55.41
N TYR A 770 -15.38 -3.01 55.17
CA TYR A 770 -16.32 -2.33 54.27
C TYR A 770 -17.54 -1.79 55.05
N ASN A 771 -17.94 -0.57 54.76
CA ASN A 771 -19.13 0.08 55.32
C ASN A 771 -19.91 0.81 54.24
N GLY A 772 -21.16 0.41 53.97
CA GLY A 772 -22.00 1.06 52.97
C GLY A 772 -23.48 0.92 53.30
N THR A 773 -24.35 1.57 52.54
CA THR A 773 -25.81 1.51 52.74
C THR A 773 -26.56 0.67 51.72
N SER A 774 -27.39 -0.22 52.27
CA SER A 774 -28.57 -0.91 51.70
C SER A 774 -28.43 -2.35 51.18
N SER A 775 -29.57 -3.04 51.30
CA SER A 775 -29.90 -4.47 51.33
C SER A 775 -29.74 -5.29 50.04
N ASN A 776 -28.84 -4.95 49.12
CA ASN A 776 -28.68 -5.69 47.85
C ASN A 776 -27.36 -6.48 47.80
N ASP A 777 -27.42 -7.70 47.28
CA ASP A 777 -26.30 -8.63 47.15
C ASP A 777 -25.19 -8.03 46.24
N ASN A 778 -23.96 -7.90 46.78
CA ASN A 778 -22.70 -7.49 46.11
C ASN A 778 -22.37 -5.99 45.95
N ILE A 779 -22.24 -5.30 47.09
CA ILE A 779 -21.72 -3.93 47.21
C ILE A 779 -20.19 -3.87 47.40
N ALA A 780 -19.59 -4.88 48.05
CA ALA A 780 -18.15 -4.94 48.31
C ALA A 780 -17.44 -5.90 47.34
N LYS A 781 -16.29 -5.48 46.80
CA LYS A 781 -15.45 -6.30 45.91
C LYS A 781 -14.00 -6.29 46.37
N LEU A 782 -13.37 -7.46 46.25
CA LEU A 782 -11.94 -7.66 46.42
C LEU A 782 -11.43 -8.46 45.24
N ASN A 783 -10.74 -7.78 44.33
CA ASN A 783 -10.20 -8.36 43.11
C ASN A 783 -8.68 -8.42 43.22
N ILE A 784 -8.10 -9.60 42.99
CA ILE A 784 -6.67 -9.87 43.14
C ILE A 784 -6.17 -10.54 41.85
N SER A 785 -5.26 -9.88 41.16
CA SER A 785 -4.77 -10.31 39.84
C SER A 785 -3.26 -10.18 39.67
N ASN A 786 -2.75 -10.84 38.62
CA ASN A 786 -1.41 -10.75 38.08
C ASN A 786 -0.32 -11.06 39.11
N ASN A 787 -0.33 -12.28 39.67
CA ASN A 787 0.71 -12.76 40.58
C ASN A 787 0.85 -11.91 41.86
N SER A 788 -0.29 -11.40 42.36
CA SER A 788 -0.34 -10.62 43.59
C SER A 788 -0.28 -11.50 44.83
N ALA A 789 0.33 -10.99 45.90
CA ALA A 789 0.41 -11.67 47.19
C ALA A 789 -0.25 -10.85 48.30
N VAL A 790 -1.42 -11.31 48.78
CA VAL A 790 -2.26 -10.56 49.71
C VAL A 790 -2.42 -11.32 51.03
N THR A 791 -2.07 -10.67 52.14
CA THR A 791 -2.25 -11.21 53.50
C THR A 791 -3.10 -10.27 54.33
N ILE A 792 -4.23 -10.75 54.86
CA ILE A 792 -5.18 -9.95 55.64
C ILE A 792 -5.25 -10.48 57.07
N ILE A 793 -4.69 -9.71 58.00
CA ILE A 793 -4.57 -10.07 59.41
C ILE A 793 -5.69 -9.40 60.21
N GLY A 794 -6.52 -10.24 60.82
CA GLY A 794 -7.80 -9.84 61.43
C GLY A 794 -9.01 -10.07 60.52
N GLY A 795 -8.77 -10.52 59.28
CA GLY A 795 -9.80 -10.93 58.32
C GLY A 795 -10.59 -9.79 57.68
N ILE A 796 -11.57 -10.16 56.85
CA ILE A 796 -12.45 -9.26 56.12
C ILE A 796 -13.80 -9.18 56.84
N LYS A 797 -14.24 -7.96 57.18
CA LYS A 797 -15.56 -7.72 57.79
C LYS A 797 -16.33 -6.63 57.07
N THR A 798 -17.64 -6.67 57.22
CA THR A 798 -18.56 -5.68 56.67
C THR A 798 -19.58 -5.22 57.71
N ILE A 799 -20.17 -4.05 57.49
CA ILE A 799 -21.35 -3.58 58.20
C ILE A 799 -22.39 -3.14 57.16
N ASP A 800 -23.65 -3.53 57.35
CA ASP A 800 -24.79 -3.22 56.48
C ASP A 800 -24.64 -3.61 54.98
N THR A 801 -23.57 -4.36 54.63
CA THR A 801 -23.32 -4.94 53.32
C THR A 801 -22.92 -6.42 53.43
N ALA A 802 -23.15 -7.20 52.37
CA ALA A 802 -22.61 -8.54 52.28
C ALA A 802 -21.07 -8.50 52.17
N PRO A 803 -20.34 -9.46 52.76
CA PRO A 803 -18.90 -9.58 52.54
C PRO A 803 -18.59 -9.96 51.09
N PRO A 804 -17.46 -9.48 50.54
CA PRO A 804 -17.05 -9.87 49.21
C PRO A 804 -16.75 -11.36 49.17
N ILE A 805 -17.14 -12.03 48.09
CA ILE A 805 -16.48 -13.26 47.66
C ILE A 805 -15.18 -12.79 46.99
N PRO A 806 -13.99 -13.09 47.53
CA PRO A 806 -12.75 -12.64 46.93
C PRO A 806 -12.57 -13.26 45.54
N GLU A 807 -12.31 -12.43 44.53
CA GLU A 807 -11.96 -12.85 43.18
C GLU A 807 -10.44 -12.87 43.06
N VAL A 808 -9.86 -14.07 42.94
CA VAL A 808 -8.41 -14.30 42.91
C VAL A 808 -8.09 -15.09 41.65
N ASP A 809 -7.18 -14.59 40.82
CA ASP A 809 -6.73 -15.33 39.64
C ASP A 809 -5.81 -16.51 39.99
N ASP A 810 -5.57 -17.40 39.02
CA ASP A 810 -4.83 -18.66 39.23
C ASP A 810 -3.38 -18.46 39.71
N ASN A 811 -2.80 -17.28 39.52
CA ASN A 811 -1.40 -17.00 39.84
C ASN A 811 -1.24 -16.16 41.12
N SER A 812 -2.33 -15.66 41.69
CA SER A 812 -2.29 -14.81 42.88
C SER A 812 -2.61 -15.61 44.15
N VAL A 813 -2.13 -15.11 45.28
CA VAL A 813 -2.34 -15.74 46.59
C VAL A 813 -3.08 -14.79 47.54
N LEU A 814 -4.08 -15.34 48.22
CA LEU A 814 -4.85 -14.65 49.26
C LEU A 814 -4.86 -15.48 50.53
N ASN A 815 -4.31 -14.91 51.62
CA ASN A 815 -4.31 -15.51 52.95
C ASN A 815 -5.21 -14.68 53.89
N CYS A 816 -6.43 -15.16 54.17
CA CYS A 816 -7.36 -14.45 55.06
C CYS A 816 -8.48 -15.32 55.65
N ILE A 817 -9.22 -14.74 56.61
CA ILE A 817 -10.52 -15.25 57.08
C ILE A 817 -11.60 -14.24 56.70
N VAL A 818 -12.64 -14.67 56.00
CA VAL A 818 -13.81 -13.85 55.66
C VAL A 818 -14.91 -14.09 56.69
N PHE A 819 -15.43 -13.02 57.30
CA PHE A 819 -16.53 -13.08 58.27
C PHE A 819 -17.86 -12.77 57.59
N ASN A 820 -18.67 -13.79 57.35
CA ASN A 820 -19.98 -13.69 56.72
C ASN A 820 -21.10 -13.96 57.72
N GLY A 821 -21.53 -12.91 58.43
CA GLY A 821 -22.48 -13.05 59.53
C GLY A 821 -21.95 -14.01 60.60
N ASN A 822 -22.65 -15.13 60.79
CA ASN A 822 -22.25 -16.17 61.73
C ASN A 822 -21.24 -17.18 61.14
N ASP A 823 -21.01 -17.17 59.83
CA ASP A 823 -20.12 -18.09 59.12
C ASP A 823 -18.75 -17.45 58.88
N ARG A 824 -17.71 -18.29 58.91
CA ARG A 824 -16.31 -17.88 58.67
C ARG A 824 -15.68 -18.82 57.68
N ILE A 825 -15.03 -18.28 56.65
CA ILE A 825 -14.39 -19.05 55.58
C ILE A 825 -12.91 -18.70 55.52
N VAL A 826 -12.05 -19.72 55.53
CA VAL A 826 -10.60 -19.58 55.40
C VAL A 826 -10.19 -19.62 53.93
N TYR A 827 -9.36 -18.67 53.51
CA TYR A 827 -8.75 -18.61 52.18
C TYR A 827 -7.23 -18.66 52.32
N GLY A 828 -6.59 -19.53 51.53
CA GLY A 828 -5.13 -19.71 51.52
C GLY A 828 -4.57 -20.29 52.81
N ASP A 829 -3.33 -19.93 53.12
CA ASP A 829 -2.60 -20.39 54.30
C ASP A 829 -2.66 -19.35 55.42
N VAL A 830 -3.38 -19.67 56.49
CA VAL A 830 -3.63 -18.74 57.60
C VAL A 830 -3.01 -19.26 58.89
N GLU A 831 -2.27 -18.39 59.58
CA GLU A 831 -1.85 -18.59 60.97
C GLU A 831 -2.64 -17.67 61.91
N LEU A 832 -3.28 -18.25 62.94
CA LEU A 832 -4.03 -17.50 63.93
C LEU A 832 -3.14 -16.51 64.68
N GLN A 833 -3.70 -15.34 64.95
CA GLN A 833 -3.03 -14.26 65.69
C GLN A 833 -3.61 -14.06 67.09
N MET A 834 -4.65 -14.84 67.45
CA MET A 834 -5.26 -14.90 68.78
C MET A 834 -6.12 -16.16 68.91
N ASP A 835 -6.53 -16.48 70.13
CA ASP A 835 -7.55 -17.51 70.37
C ASP A 835 -8.85 -17.15 69.66
N PHE A 836 -9.40 -18.09 68.90
CA PHE A 836 -10.64 -17.90 68.14
C PHE A 836 -11.77 -18.69 68.76
N THR A 837 -12.85 -18.04 69.20
CA THR A 837 -14.02 -18.73 69.78
C THR A 837 -15.17 -18.82 68.79
N ILE A 838 -15.62 -20.04 68.50
CA ILE A 838 -16.85 -20.34 67.74
C ILE A 838 -18.00 -20.54 68.75
N LYS A 839 -18.93 -19.59 68.79
CA LYS A 839 -20.08 -19.59 69.69
C LYS A 839 -21.25 -20.39 69.12
N SER A 840 -22.29 -20.54 69.94
CA SER A 840 -23.54 -21.17 69.53
C SER A 840 -24.14 -20.48 68.29
N GLY A 841 -24.45 -21.25 67.25
CA GLY A 841 -25.00 -20.76 65.99
C GLY A 841 -23.97 -20.15 65.03
N GLU A 842 -22.68 -20.23 65.34
CA GLU A 842 -21.58 -19.79 64.47
C GLU A 842 -20.84 -20.97 63.84
N SER A 843 -20.24 -20.76 62.66
CA SER A 843 -19.47 -21.78 61.95
C SER A 843 -18.10 -21.29 61.48
N MET A 844 -17.13 -22.20 61.36
CA MET A 844 -15.86 -21.97 60.67
C MET A 844 -15.66 -23.08 59.64
N THR A 845 -15.38 -22.72 58.40
CA THR A 845 -15.14 -23.64 57.29
C THR A 845 -13.74 -23.43 56.72
N ILE A 846 -13.00 -24.53 56.58
CA ILE A 846 -11.67 -24.60 55.94
C ILE A 846 -11.84 -25.45 54.67
N PRO A 847 -11.99 -24.81 53.49
CA PRO A 847 -12.16 -25.51 52.22
C PRO A 847 -10.94 -26.34 51.82
N GLU A 848 -11.13 -27.24 50.86
CA GLU A 848 -10.03 -27.97 50.24
C GLU A 848 -9.05 -26.99 49.57
N GLY A 849 -7.74 -27.15 49.85
CA GLY A 849 -6.70 -26.23 49.37
C GLY A 849 -6.39 -25.05 50.30
N ALA A 850 -7.16 -24.83 51.38
CA ALA A 850 -6.86 -23.86 52.42
C ALA A 850 -6.25 -24.53 53.67
N SER A 851 -5.50 -23.78 54.46
CA SER A 851 -4.96 -24.26 55.75
C SER A 851 -5.14 -23.25 56.87
N LEU A 852 -5.40 -23.76 58.08
CA LEU A 852 -5.45 -22.96 59.30
C LEU A 852 -4.53 -23.55 60.35
N SER A 853 -3.48 -22.82 60.72
CA SER A 853 -2.57 -23.15 61.81
C SER A 853 -2.84 -22.27 63.03
N THR A 854 -2.73 -22.83 64.23
CA THR A 854 -3.03 -22.05 65.45
C THR A 854 -1.80 -21.42 66.10
N GLY A 855 -0.59 -21.83 65.73
CA GLY A 855 0.63 -21.42 66.42
C GLY A 855 0.52 -21.62 67.92
N SER A 856 0.71 -20.55 68.70
CA SER A 856 0.54 -20.54 70.17
C SER A 856 -0.90 -20.41 70.65
N TYR A 857 -1.86 -20.20 69.75
CA TYR A 857 -3.27 -19.94 70.04
C TYR A 857 -4.12 -21.21 69.92
N ALA A 858 -5.40 -21.09 70.23
CA ALA A 858 -6.36 -22.17 70.12
C ALA A 858 -7.65 -21.77 69.38
N VAL A 859 -8.26 -22.73 68.68
CA VAL A 859 -9.67 -22.65 68.27
C VAL A 859 -10.53 -23.24 69.38
N ILE A 860 -11.45 -22.44 69.92
CA ILE A 860 -12.36 -22.79 71.00
C ILE A 860 -13.77 -22.95 70.45
N VAL A 861 -14.30 -24.16 70.41
CA VAL A 861 -15.64 -24.46 69.91
C VAL A 861 -16.60 -24.63 71.10
N LYS A 862 -17.47 -23.64 71.32
CA LYS A 862 -18.50 -23.68 72.37
C LYS A 862 -19.68 -24.55 71.96
N THR A 863 -20.55 -24.90 72.91
CA THR A 863 -21.77 -25.67 72.66
C THR A 863 -22.63 -25.00 71.57
N GLY A 864 -22.89 -25.76 70.50
CA GLY A 864 -23.65 -25.30 69.33
C GLY A 864 -22.84 -24.52 68.28
N GLY A 865 -21.53 -24.40 68.43
CA GLY A 865 -20.62 -23.92 67.37
C GLY A 865 -20.17 -25.05 66.45
N ILE A 866 -19.86 -24.73 65.19
CA ILE A 866 -19.51 -25.72 64.15
C ILE A 866 -18.11 -25.43 63.59
N LEU A 867 -17.25 -26.44 63.53
CA LEU A 867 -15.96 -26.40 62.84
C LEU A 867 -15.93 -27.44 61.72
N ASN A 868 -15.87 -26.97 60.48
CA ASN A 868 -15.84 -27.78 59.26
C ASN A 868 -14.43 -27.70 58.64
N GLY A 869 -13.60 -28.71 58.88
CA GLY A 869 -12.24 -28.80 58.34
C GLY A 869 -11.21 -29.16 59.40
N VAL A 870 -9.94 -29.24 59.00
CA VAL A 870 -8.83 -29.65 59.87
C VAL A 870 -8.00 -28.43 60.26
N VAL A 871 -7.81 -28.26 61.56
CA VAL A 871 -6.96 -27.22 62.13
C VAL A 871 -5.61 -27.83 62.50
N ASN A 872 -4.52 -27.20 62.06
CA ASN A 872 -3.16 -27.59 62.42
C ASN A 872 -2.72 -26.87 63.70
N GLY A 873 -3.05 -27.47 64.86
CA GLY A 873 -2.72 -26.92 66.17
C GLY A 873 -3.75 -27.25 67.24
N THR A 874 -3.93 -26.34 68.21
CA THR A 874 -4.77 -26.58 69.38
C THR A 874 -6.24 -26.30 69.08
N VAL A 875 -7.10 -27.31 69.24
CA VAL A 875 -8.56 -27.16 69.20
C VAL A 875 -9.17 -27.64 70.51
N LYS A 876 -10.07 -26.85 71.10
CA LYS A 876 -10.76 -27.14 72.35
C LYS A 876 -12.27 -27.12 72.13
N TYR A 877 -12.97 -28.16 72.56
CA TYR A 877 -14.43 -28.26 72.47
C TYR A 877 -15.06 -28.14 73.85
N ALA A 878 -16.19 -27.45 73.94
CA ALA A 878 -17.02 -27.43 75.14
C ALA A 878 -17.48 -28.85 75.51
N PRO A 879 -17.62 -29.18 76.81
CA PRO A 879 -18.02 -30.52 77.25
C PRO A 879 -19.37 -30.91 76.64
N THR A 880 -19.39 -32.05 75.95
CA THR A 880 -20.64 -32.65 75.44
C THR A 880 -21.02 -33.81 76.34
N ILE A 881 -22.21 -33.76 76.93
CA ILE A 881 -22.74 -34.88 77.71
C ILE A 881 -23.29 -35.92 76.73
N THR A 882 -22.74 -37.13 76.77
CA THR A 882 -23.32 -38.28 76.08
C THR A 882 -24.13 -39.10 77.07
N THR A 883 -25.42 -39.28 76.78
CA THR A 883 -26.30 -40.20 77.52
C THR A 883 -26.42 -41.48 76.71
N GLU A 884 -26.07 -42.62 77.29
CA GLU A 884 -26.47 -43.90 76.69
C GLU A 884 -28.00 -44.07 76.80
N SER A 885 -28.64 -44.80 75.90
CA SER A 885 -30.07 -45.08 76.02
C SER A 885 -30.32 -45.97 77.25
N LEU A 886 -31.23 -45.59 78.14
CA LEU A 886 -31.71 -46.47 79.20
C LEU A 886 -32.41 -47.68 78.56
N VAL A 887 -32.04 -48.89 79.00
CA VAL A 887 -32.74 -50.11 78.59
C VAL A 887 -34.16 -50.08 79.17
N ASN A 888 -35.16 -50.58 78.42
CA ASN A 888 -36.57 -50.59 78.83
C ASN A 888 -36.74 -51.00 80.31
N GLY A 889 -37.24 -50.08 81.14
CA GLY A 889 -37.37 -50.28 82.57
C GLY A 889 -38.68 -50.95 82.98
N ASP A 890 -38.65 -51.69 84.09
CA ASP A 890 -39.81 -52.32 84.71
C ASP A 890 -40.51 -51.37 85.68
N VAL A 891 -41.85 -51.42 85.72
CA VAL A 891 -42.71 -50.54 86.53
C VAL A 891 -42.39 -50.69 88.02
N LEU A 892 -42.19 -49.57 88.73
CA LEU A 892 -41.79 -49.44 90.15
C LEU A 892 -40.31 -49.71 90.48
N THR A 893 -39.41 -49.76 89.49
CA THR A 893 -37.97 -49.97 89.70
C THR A 893 -37.18 -48.66 89.53
N SER A 894 -36.23 -48.38 90.43
CA SER A 894 -35.32 -47.22 90.32
C SER A 894 -34.06 -47.61 89.53
N TYR A 895 -33.64 -46.75 88.60
CA TYR A 895 -32.41 -46.91 87.83
C TYR A 895 -31.50 -45.70 88.03
N GLU A 896 -30.18 -45.93 88.08
CA GLU A 896 -29.16 -44.88 88.04
C GLU A 896 -28.38 -44.94 86.72
N GLN A 897 -28.09 -43.79 86.12
CA GLN A 897 -27.27 -43.67 84.92
C GLN A 897 -26.12 -42.70 85.18
N GLN A 898 -24.91 -43.12 84.81
CA GLN A 898 -23.74 -42.25 84.81
C GLN A 898 -23.68 -41.47 83.48
N LEU A 899 -23.55 -40.15 83.58
CA LEU A 899 -23.34 -39.27 82.44
C LEU A 899 -21.84 -39.00 82.30
N ASN A 900 -21.28 -39.29 81.13
CA ASN A 900 -19.91 -38.94 80.79
C ASN A 900 -19.92 -37.66 79.94
N ALA A 901 -18.97 -36.77 80.21
CA ALA A 901 -18.78 -35.56 79.42
C ALA A 901 -17.37 -35.57 78.80
N ASP A 902 -17.30 -35.42 77.47
CA ASP A 902 -16.05 -35.30 76.73
C ASP A 902 -15.86 -33.84 76.29
N GLY A 903 -14.71 -33.24 76.59
CA GLY A 903 -14.36 -31.86 76.25
C GLY A 903 -13.48 -31.17 77.31
N ASP A 904 -13.14 -29.90 77.10
CA ASP A 904 -12.35 -29.10 78.05
C ASP A 904 -13.27 -28.57 79.18
N PRO A 905 -13.07 -28.98 80.44
CA PRO A 905 -13.96 -28.63 81.56
C PRO A 905 -13.93 -27.14 81.93
N THR A 906 -13.00 -26.36 81.36
CA THR A 906 -12.89 -24.91 81.60
C THR A 906 -13.74 -24.07 80.65
N ILE A 907 -14.40 -24.70 79.67
CA ILE A 907 -15.16 -24.03 78.61
C ILE A 907 -16.66 -24.24 78.86
N THR A 908 -17.35 -23.15 79.24
CA THR A 908 -18.83 -23.09 79.37
C THR A 908 -19.51 -22.55 78.14
#